data_AF-A0A945PGP5-F1
#
_entry.id   AF-A0A945PGP5-F1
#
_cell.length_a   1.000
_cell.length_b   1.000
_cell.length_c   1.000
_cell.angle_alpha   90.00
_cell.angle_beta   90.00
_cell.angle_gamma   90.00
#
_symmetry.space_group_name_H-M   'P 1'
#
loop_
_entity.id
_entity.type
_entity.pdbx_description
1 polymer ?
#
loop_
_entity_poly.entity_id
_entity_poly.type
_entity_poly.pdbx_seq_one_letter_code
_entity_poly.pdbx_strand_id
1 'polypeptide(L)'
;MLSFSVSATDVKLTETNNQLTITEKSLTEFTFINHLSGFQTMNVKTNAGDFVKLIVSGYGENALKGNAELPVLEELINIPLESEVSVKIMNKEEKIISLSDYGIDNLIFPSQPSISKSEDAETVPFFFNEEYYANNDFYANKLITTEFLGKMRGQQLARISIAPFQYNPVANELKIITKMEVKVVFKNIDISAHLANKKRYYSPEFEHLFKSCLNYIPIQEKDVITTYPVKYVIVSDPAFQTALQPLVQWKTKKGFMVVEGYTNDPAVGNTTASIHSYLKDMYDNATLNDPAPTYLLIVGDDGQVPSFNNGNHLSDMYFCEFDGNGDFYPEMYYGRFSALSSVDVEAQVYKTLTHEQYTFSDPSFLDEVVLVAGVDASMAPTYGNGQINYGTDNYFNTAHGLTIYNYLYGSGTPITSDMSVASAAIISDVSEGVGFANYTAHCGSNGWADPSFTTSDISGLQNNDEYGFMVGNCCQSNKFDVPVCFGEGLLRASNKGAVGYIGGSNNTYWNEDFWWAVGNGSISANPTYAGTGLALFDCLMHENGEQKTDWFITAGQMIHSGNLAVTQAGGAEQYYWEIYHLMGDPSLMPYIGVPIVLNVSHSSATPVGTTTFSVNAEENAYVAISMNGVLLDAQLADVTGIVNLTFPAIANVGTVDIVVTKQFKQPYQGTIQIISPTGPYVIYATNTIDDVAGNNNSLVDYNELISMDVDVQNVGSVNANSVNVTLSTTNPAVTVITNSAAIPIINPSQILSIPTPFTFQVANNVVDQHVVVFTLDMIDNLSNTWSSTINVVLNAPVLDHTTFTINDATLGNGNGRLDAGETLELIINATNTGHADIDNLIATLGSLSSYVTINTASVNMNSLNINQQQATVFNITVDANTPLGTYVEFSYDVNDGVYSHNHSFNAVVGIIDEDYETGDFTNYAWVQGAFPWTIDNTQTYEGDYSSKSGAIPDNEESELSITVDVTSPGDISFFKFVSSEQDYDELKFKVNGNKVGEWSGIDNAWSFISFPVSVGQNTFKWEYEKDGGLSDGQDCAWIDYIVFPPMYISPSAVVESKIDFELFPNPTMGSFNLRFNDDKNHCVEIYDSSGRLVEKIENQEGAISFNIKKYTAGTYAIKVMPEGVAYQIVKQ
;
A
#
# COMPACT_ATOMS: atom_id res chain seq x y z
N MET A 1 24.97 10.62 16.70
CA MET A 1 24.21 9.84 15.71
C MET A 1 24.12 8.41 16.16
N LEU A 2 22.92 7.83 16.12
CA LEU A 2 22.71 6.39 16.12
C LEU A 2 22.88 5.95 14.66
N SER A 3 23.90 5.16 14.34
CA SER A 3 24.00 4.54 13.02
C SER A 3 23.90 3.03 13.21
N PHE A 4 22.89 2.43 12.58
CA PHE A 4 22.69 0.99 12.54
C PHE A 4 23.48 0.45 11.35
N SER A 5 24.43 -0.45 11.60
CA SER A 5 25.12 -1.20 10.54
C SER A 5 24.72 -2.66 10.69
N VAL A 6 24.02 -3.20 9.70
CA VAL A 6 23.56 -4.59 9.71
C VAL A 6 24.75 -5.50 9.37
N SER A 7 25.36 -6.08 10.39
CA SER A 7 26.17 -7.29 10.29
C SER A 7 25.47 -8.35 11.14
N ALA A 8 24.65 -9.19 10.52
CA ALA A 8 23.85 -10.18 11.23
C ALA A 8 24.65 -11.47 11.44
N THR A 9 24.99 -11.77 12.69
CA THR A 9 25.53 -13.08 13.07
C THR A 9 24.38 -13.95 13.56
N ASP A 10 24.07 -15.03 12.85
CA ASP A 10 23.05 -16.00 13.27
C ASP A 10 23.60 -16.90 14.40
N VAL A 11 23.15 -16.67 15.63
CA VAL A 11 23.50 -17.52 16.77
C VAL A 11 22.50 -18.67 16.86
N LYS A 12 22.91 -19.84 16.37
CA LYS A 12 22.12 -21.07 16.45
C LYS A 12 22.35 -21.79 17.79
N LEU A 13 21.28 -21.97 18.57
CA LEU A 13 21.31 -22.63 19.88
C LEU A 13 20.93 -24.11 19.80
N THR A 14 19.95 -24.44 18.95
CA THR A 14 19.42 -25.80 18.71
C THR A 14 19.03 -25.99 17.23
N GLU A 15 18.65 -27.21 16.85
CA GLU A 15 18.20 -27.57 15.48
C GLU A 15 16.70 -27.32 15.22
N THR A 16 15.96 -26.80 16.20
CA THR A 16 14.53 -26.47 16.07
C THR A 16 14.34 -25.03 15.58
N ASN A 17 13.10 -24.60 15.32
CA ASN A 17 12.78 -23.18 15.04
C ASN A 17 12.34 -22.46 16.31
N ASN A 18 12.40 -21.12 16.31
CA ASN A 18 11.74 -20.32 17.34
C ASN A 18 10.23 -20.49 17.21
N GLN A 19 9.53 -20.89 18.27
CA GLN A 19 8.09 -21.15 18.21
C GLN A 19 7.44 -21.17 19.59
N LEU A 20 6.30 -20.50 19.73
CA LEU A 20 5.35 -20.73 20.82
C LEU A 20 4.18 -21.59 20.31
N THR A 21 3.79 -22.61 21.06
CA THR A 21 2.69 -23.51 20.68
C THR A 21 1.80 -23.81 21.88
N ILE A 22 0.50 -23.56 21.75
CA ILE A 22 -0.51 -23.99 22.72
C ILE A 22 -0.75 -25.49 22.56
N THR A 23 -0.54 -26.26 23.63
CA THR A 23 -0.75 -27.72 23.62
C THR A 23 -2.13 -28.11 24.12
N GLU A 24 -2.68 -27.35 25.08
CA GLU A 24 -4.00 -27.56 25.66
C GLU A 24 -4.61 -26.22 26.08
N LYS A 25 -5.93 -26.05 25.93
CA LYS A 25 -6.66 -24.89 26.48
C LYS A 25 -8.08 -25.24 26.91
N SER A 26 -8.52 -24.61 27.99
CA SER A 26 -9.84 -24.70 28.60
C SER A 26 -10.17 -23.40 29.34
N LEU A 27 -11.41 -23.23 29.80
CA LEU A 27 -11.77 -22.05 30.60
C LEU A 27 -11.01 -21.96 31.93
N THR A 28 -10.44 -23.05 32.43
CA THR A 28 -9.78 -23.09 33.74
C THR A 28 -8.26 -23.07 33.66
N GLU A 29 -7.68 -23.39 32.50
CA GLU A 29 -6.24 -23.50 32.30
C GLU A 29 -5.87 -23.61 30.82
N PHE A 30 -4.65 -23.22 30.50
CA PHE A 30 -4.00 -23.54 29.23
C PHE A 30 -2.52 -23.87 29.44
N THR A 31 -1.97 -24.64 28.51
CA THR A 31 -0.57 -25.08 28.51
C THR A 31 0.08 -24.69 27.20
N PHE A 32 1.31 -24.19 27.25
CA PHE A 32 2.08 -23.85 26.07
C PHE A 32 3.53 -24.30 26.19
N ILE A 33 4.16 -24.51 25.04
CA ILE A 33 5.59 -24.76 24.91
C ILE A 33 6.18 -23.60 24.11
N ASN A 34 7.24 -22.99 24.63
CA ASN A 34 8.04 -22.01 23.90
C ASN A 34 9.43 -22.59 23.63
N HIS A 35 9.84 -22.55 22.37
CA HIS A 35 11.15 -22.95 21.87
C HIS A 35 11.90 -21.70 21.41
N LEU A 36 13.11 -21.51 21.95
CA LEU A 36 14.06 -20.50 21.50
C LEU A 36 15.32 -21.22 21.02
N SER A 37 15.43 -21.31 19.71
CA SER A 37 16.39 -22.13 18.97
C SER A 37 17.52 -21.31 18.35
N GLY A 38 17.36 -20.00 18.20
CA GLY A 38 18.41 -19.10 17.76
C GLY A 38 18.00 -17.63 17.85
N PHE A 39 18.96 -16.73 17.66
CA PHE A 39 18.75 -15.29 17.60
C PHE A 39 19.77 -14.66 16.65
N GLN A 40 19.45 -13.49 16.13
CA GLN A 40 20.36 -12.69 15.30
C GLN A 40 20.94 -11.55 16.13
N THR A 41 22.04 -10.97 15.67
CA THR A 41 22.61 -9.78 16.28
C THR A 41 22.69 -8.62 15.31
N MET A 42 22.60 -7.39 15.82
CA MET A 42 22.79 -6.18 15.02
C MET A 42 23.76 -5.25 15.74
N ASN A 43 24.81 -4.81 15.04
CA ASN A 43 25.75 -3.85 15.58
C ASN A 43 25.15 -2.44 15.58
N VAL A 44 25.25 -1.76 16.72
CA VAL A 44 24.76 -0.40 16.91
C VAL A 44 25.91 0.49 17.33
N LYS A 45 26.25 1.45 16.47
CA LYS A 45 27.27 2.45 16.78
C LYS A 45 26.61 3.66 17.41
N THR A 46 27.16 4.10 18.53
CA THR A 46 26.68 5.28 19.26
C THR A 46 27.84 6.18 19.65
N ASN A 47 27.54 7.43 19.98
CA ASN A 47 28.53 8.34 20.55
C ASN A 47 29.10 7.84 21.91
N ALA A 48 28.43 6.89 22.57
CA ALA A 48 28.85 6.31 23.85
C ALA A 48 29.66 5.01 23.70
N GLY A 49 29.80 4.49 22.48
CA GLY A 49 30.49 3.24 22.17
C GLY A 49 29.72 2.36 21.19
N ASP A 50 30.36 1.27 20.80
CA ASP A 50 29.77 0.24 19.93
C ASP A 50 29.11 -0.85 20.79
N PHE A 51 27.92 -1.25 20.38
CA PHE A 51 27.07 -2.20 21.09
C PHE A 51 26.47 -3.22 20.13
N VAL A 52 25.84 -4.25 20.68
CA VAL A 52 25.11 -5.26 19.92
C VAL A 52 23.66 -5.39 20.41
N LYS A 53 22.68 -5.32 19.50
CA LYS A 53 21.29 -5.68 19.78
C LYS A 53 21.07 -7.16 19.49
N LEU A 54 20.23 -7.82 20.29
CA LEU A 54 19.78 -9.18 20.03
C LEU A 54 18.40 -9.11 19.37
N ILE A 55 18.22 -9.85 18.28
CA ILE A 55 16.98 -9.87 17.50
C ILE A 55 16.42 -11.28 17.51
N VAL A 56 15.18 -11.42 17.96
CA VAL A 56 14.42 -12.67 17.90
C VAL A 56 13.07 -12.35 17.29
N SER A 57 12.73 -13.04 16.20
CA SER A 57 11.44 -12.90 15.53
C SER A 57 10.27 -13.06 16.50
N GLY A 58 9.34 -12.10 16.51
CA GLY A 58 8.18 -12.06 17.40
C GLY A 58 8.46 -11.64 18.85
N TYR A 59 9.70 -11.25 19.18
CA TYR A 59 10.05 -10.75 20.51
C TYR A 59 10.23 -9.23 20.47
N GLY A 60 9.68 -8.56 21.47
CA GLY A 60 9.92 -7.15 21.76
C GLY A 60 11.02 -6.96 22.81
N GLU A 61 11.00 -5.82 23.47
CA GLU A 61 11.95 -5.43 24.52
C GLU A 61 11.20 -4.95 25.76
N ASN A 62 11.64 -5.37 26.96
CA ASN A 62 11.03 -4.92 28.22
C ASN A 62 12.08 -4.74 29.33
N ALA A 63 13.22 -4.16 28.96
CA ALA A 63 14.31 -3.88 29.90
C ALA A 63 14.19 -2.46 30.47
N LEU A 64 14.60 -2.31 31.74
CA LEU A 64 14.75 -0.99 32.36
C LEU A 64 15.72 -0.13 31.54
N LYS A 65 15.34 1.14 31.31
CA LYS A 65 16.13 2.11 30.55
C LYS A 65 17.58 2.14 31.04
N GLY A 66 18.53 1.98 30.12
CA GLY A 66 19.96 1.93 30.40
C GLY A 66 20.52 0.57 30.80
N ASN A 67 19.70 -0.44 31.11
CA ASN A 67 20.17 -1.84 31.23
C ASN A 67 20.21 -2.49 29.84
N ALA A 68 20.87 -3.64 29.69
CA ALA A 68 20.89 -4.37 28.43
C ALA A 68 19.46 -4.65 27.90
N GLU A 69 19.25 -4.29 26.64
CA GLU A 69 18.07 -4.56 25.84
C GLU A 69 18.03 -6.05 25.48
N LEU A 70 17.20 -6.80 26.20
CA LEU A 70 17.08 -8.24 26.04
C LEU A 70 15.71 -8.59 25.45
N PRO A 71 15.64 -9.50 24.45
CA PRO A 71 14.38 -9.90 23.84
C PRO A 71 13.42 -10.53 24.84
N VAL A 72 12.16 -10.10 24.81
CA VAL A 72 11.05 -10.62 25.62
C VAL A 72 9.88 -10.95 24.70
N LEU A 73 9.31 -12.15 24.86
CA LEU A 73 8.08 -12.51 24.16
C LEU A 73 6.89 -12.04 24.98
N GLU A 74 6.07 -11.19 24.39
CA GLU A 74 4.90 -10.60 25.03
C GLU A 74 3.64 -10.91 24.25
N GLU A 75 2.66 -11.45 24.97
CA GLU A 75 1.47 -12.01 24.38
C GLU A 75 0.25 -11.63 25.21
N LEU A 76 -0.87 -11.35 24.54
CA LEU A 76 -2.13 -11.07 25.21
C LEU A 76 -2.80 -12.38 25.64
N ILE A 77 -3.43 -12.35 26.82
CA ILE A 77 -4.26 -13.44 27.35
C ILE A 77 -5.56 -12.88 27.89
N ASN A 78 -6.61 -13.68 27.81
CA ASN A 78 -7.91 -13.39 28.39
C ASN A 78 -8.01 -14.09 29.75
N ILE A 79 -8.33 -13.36 30.80
CA ILE A 79 -8.53 -13.89 32.15
C ILE A 79 -10.05 -14.11 32.35
N PRO A 80 -10.49 -15.31 32.76
CA PRO A 80 -11.87 -15.52 33.13
C PRO A 80 -12.32 -14.58 34.26
N LEU A 81 -13.61 -14.24 34.25
CA LEU A 81 -14.19 -13.24 35.14
C LEU A 81 -13.83 -13.51 36.62
N GLU A 82 -13.25 -12.52 37.28
CA GLU A 82 -12.86 -12.52 38.70
C GLU A 82 -11.92 -13.66 39.11
N SER A 83 -11.20 -14.26 38.14
CA SER A 83 -10.26 -15.34 38.42
C SER A 83 -8.84 -14.83 38.70
N GLU A 84 -8.07 -15.62 39.46
CA GLU A 84 -6.66 -15.35 39.76
C GLU A 84 -5.74 -16.18 38.86
N VAL A 85 -4.75 -15.54 38.25
CA VAL A 85 -3.77 -16.22 37.39
C VAL A 85 -2.66 -16.86 38.23
N SER A 86 -2.37 -18.13 37.94
CA SER A 86 -1.27 -18.88 38.56
C SER A 86 -0.45 -19.57 37.49
N VAL A 87 0.82 -19.19 37.36
CA VAL A 87 1.76 -19.78 36.39
C VAL A 87 2.56 -20.90 37.04
N LYS A 88 2.73 -22.02 36.33
CA LYS A 88 3.59 -23.15 36.72
C LYS A 88 4.52 -23.51 35.57
N ILE A 89 5.83 -23.43 35.80
CA ILE A 89 6.82 -23.95 34.85
C ILE A 89 6.92 -25.46 35.08
N MET A 90 6.51 -26.25 34.11
CA MET A 90 6.48 -27.71 34.16
C MET A 90 7.84 -28.30 33.79
N ASN A 91 8.48 -27.71 32.78
CA ASN A 91 9.80 -28.08 32.31
C ASN A 91 10.56 -26.84 31.79
N LYS A 92 11.89 -26.81 31.94
CA LYS A 92 12.75 -25.82 31.30
C LYS A 92 14.11 -26.41 30.93
N GLU A 93 14.64 -26.00 29.78
CA GLU A 93 16.00 -26.27 29.33
C GLU A 93 16.76 -24.94 29.24
N GLU A 94 18.02 -24.93 29.68
CA GLU A 94 18.82 -23.71 29.83
C GLU A 94 20.23 -23.95 29.28
N LYS A 95 20.80 -22.94 28.63
CA LYS A 95 22.15 -22.92 28.09
C LYS A 95 22.84 -21.63 28.50
N ILE A 96 24.11 -21.71 28.90
CA ILE A 96 24.97 -20.53 29.04
C ILE A 96 25.93 -20.53 27.86
N ILE A 97 26.06 -19.39 27.20
CA ILE A 97 27.00 -19.17 26.11
C ILE A 97 27.86 -17.94 26.41
N SER A 98 29.13 -17.97 26.01
CA SER A 98 29.93 -16.74 25.90
C SER A 98 29.63 -16.11 24.54
N LEU A 99 29.36 -14.81 24.50
CA LEU A 99 29.15 -14.10 23.25
C LEU A 99 30.43 -14.02 22.41
N SER A 100 31.59 -13.95 23.06
CA SER A 100 32.90 -14.00 22.38
C SER A 100 33.15 -15.32 21.64
N ASP A 101 32.54 -16.44 22.04
CA ASP A 101 32.62 -17.71 21.27
C ASP A 101 31.96 -17.60 19.89
N TYR A 102 31.10 -16.61 19.68
CA TYR A 102 30.40 -16.31 18.43
C TYR A 102 30.93 -15.03 17.76
N GLY A 103 32.09 -14.53 18.17
CA GLY A 103 32.69 -13.30 17.62
C GLY A 103 31.99 -12.01 18.07
N ILE A 104 31.16 -12.06 19.12
CA ILE A 104 30.41 -10.91 19.63
C ILE A 104 31.11 -10.39 20.88
N ASP A 105 32.03 -9.44 20.70
CA ASP A 105 32.82 -8.84 21.80
C ASP A 105 32.25 -7.54 22.36
N ASN A 106 31.34 -6.89 21.62
CA ASN A 106 30.66 -5.69 22.08
C ASN A 106 29.61 -6.02 23.15
N LEU A 107 29.37 -5.06 24.05
CA LEU A 107 28.33 -5.16 25.07
C LEU A 107 26.94 -5.13 24.43
N ILE A 108 25.98 -5.82 25.04
CA ILE A 108 24.58 -5.72 24.60
C ILE A 108 24.11 -4.27 24.74
N PHE A 109 23.42 -3.76 23.73
CA PHE A 109 22.92 -2.40 23.64
C PHE A 109 22.00 -2.06 24.83
N PRO A 110 22.16 -0.89 25.46
CA PRO A 110 21.29 -0.49 26.56
C PRO A 110 19.91 -0.07 26.04
N SER A 111 18.85 -0.56 26.68
CA SER A 111 17.46 -0.19 26.39
C SER A 111 17.28 1.33 26.44
N GLN A 112 16.75 1.91 25.36
CA GLN A 112 16.47 3.34 25.23
C GLN A 112 14.95 3.60 25.28
N PRO A 113 14.50 4.75 25.80
CA PRO A 113 13.11 5.16 25.61
C PRO A 113 12.80 5.43 24.13
N SER A 114 11.55 5.20 23.73
CA SER A 114 11.05 5.69 22.45
C SER A 114 11.19 7.21 22.35
N ILE A 115 11.58 7.70 21.18
CA ILE A 115 11.78 9.12 20.90
C ILE A 115 10.47 9.70 20.36
N SER A 116 10.04 10.84 20.88
CA SER A 116 8.88 11.53 20.31
C SER A 116 9.23 11.99 18.90
N LYS A 117 8.30 11.85 17.94
CA LYS A 117 8.50 12.40 16.60
C LYS A 117 8.61 13.92 16.59
N SER A 118 8.35 14.63 17.68
CA SER A 118 8.57 16.07 17.79
C SER A 118 9.95 16.48 18.33
N GLU A 119 10.76 15.51 18.77
CA GLU A 119 12.06 15.74 19.38
C GLU A 119 13.20 15.55 18.38
N ASP A 120 14.26 16.33 18.53
CA ASP A 120 15.51 16.12 17.79
C ASP A 120 16.30 14.97 18.43
N ALA A 121 16.40 13.85 17.69
CA ALA A 121 17.09 12.63 18.12
C ALA A 121 18.55 12.87 18.51
N GLU A 122 19.22 13.90 17.98
CA GLU A 122 20.61 14.22 18.36
C GLU A 122 20.74 14.83 19.76
N THR A 123 19.64 15.37 20.29
CA THR A 123 19.60 16.04 21.59
C THR A 123 19.10 15.15 22.73
N VAL A 124 18.54 13.98 22.41
CA VAL A 124 18.02 13.01 23.39
C VAL A 124 19.19 12.36 24.16
N PRO A 125 19.17 12.34 25.51
CA PRO A 125 20.21 11.70 26.28
C PRO A 125 20.31 10.20 26.01
N PHE A 126 21.52 9.69 25.83
CA PHE A 126 21.79 8.26 25.78
C PHE A 126 21.74 7.67 27.20
N PHE A 127 20.87 6.67 27.42
CA PHE A 127 20.72 6.01 28.70
C PHE A 127 21.70 4.84 28.80
N PHE A 128 22.61 4.88 29.78
CA PHE A 128 23.57 3.80 30.06
C PHE A 128 23.69 3.61 31.58
N ASN A 129 23.35 2.43 32.08
CA ASN A 129 23.42 2.13 33.51
C ASN A 129 24.80 1.54 33.86
N GLU A 130 25.73 2.40 34.29
CA GLU A 130 27.08 2.00 34.67
C GLU A 130 27.12 0.91 35.75
N GLU A 131 26.18 0.92 36.71
CA GLU A 131 26.11 -0.11 37.76
C GLU A 131 25.74 -1.48 37.18
N TYR A 132 24.80 -1.49 36.22
CA TYR A 132 24.42 -2.71 35.51
C TYR A 132 25.60 -3.30 34.74
N TYR A 133 26.26 -2.49 33.90
CA TYR A 133 27.35 -2.97 33.07
C TYR A 133 28.64 -3.27 33.85
N ALA A 134 28.79 -2.79 35.09
CA ALA A 134 29.91 -3.15 35.97
C ALA A 134 29.68 -4.44 36.78
N ASN A 135 28.47 -5.03 36.74
CA ASN A 135 28.14 -6.21 37.51
C ASN A 135 28.63 -7.49 36.83
N ASN A 136 29.42 -8.29 37.55
CA ASN A 136 29.90 -9.60 37.08
C ASN A 136 29.01 -10.75 37.57
N ASP A 137 27.72 -10.66 37.26
CA ASP A 137 26.74 -11.73 37.51
C ASP A 137 25.55 -11.55 36.56
N PHE A 138 24.74 -12.60 36.40
CA PHE A 138 23.49 -12.54 35.65
C PHE A 138 22.45 -11.75 36.44
N TYR A 139 21.95 -10.65 35.88
CA TYR A 139 20.82 -9.93 36.48
C TYR A 139 19.55 -10.79 36.45
N ALA A 140 18.93 -10.93 37.62
CA ALA A 140 17.76 -11.78 37.79
C ALA A 140 16.47 -11.08 37.32
N ASN A 141 16.06 -11.35 36.09
CA ASN A 141 14.70 -11.06 35.62
C ASN A 141 13.76 -12.22 35.97
N LYS A 142 12.50 -11.92 36.29
CA LYS A 142 11.47 -12.96 36.40
C LYS A 142 11.24 -13.55 35.01
N LEU A 143 11.40 -14.87 34.89
CA LEU A 143 11.27 -15.57 33.60
C LEU A 143 9.85 -15.43 33.00
N ILE A 144 8.82 -15.42 33.85
CA ILE A 144 7.43 -15.20 33.42
C ILE A 144 6.78 -14.21 34.36
N THR A 145 6.15 -13.18 33.79
CA THR A 145 5.27 -12.24 34.48
C THR A 145 3.89 -12.25 33.84
N THR A 146 2.88 -11.96 34.65
CA THR A 146 1.51 -11.77 34.17
C THR A 146 1.01 -10.44 34.73
N GLU A 147 0.57 -9.56 33.85
CA GLU A 147 0.10 -8.23 34.19
C GLU A 147 -1.37 -8.10 33.78
N PHE A 148 -2.24 -7.71 34.73
CA PHE A 148 -3.61 -7.37 34.41
C PHE A 148 -3.63 -5.97 33.79
N LEU A 149 -4.15 -5.86 32.57
CA LEU A 149 -4.16 -4.61 31.81
C LEU A 149 -5.47 -3.84 32.04
N GLY A 150 -6.60 -4.54 31.99
CA GLY A 150 -7.92 -3.93 32.06
C GLY A 150 -9.02 -4.89 31.67
N LYS A 151 -10.19 -4.35 31.36
CA LYS A 151 -11.32 -5.08 30.80
C LYS A 151 -11.75 -4.43 29.50
N MET A 152 -12.25 -5.26 28.60
CA MET A 152 -12.93 -4.79 27.41
C MET A 152 -14.14 -5.67 27.16
N ARG A 153 -15.32 -5.06 26.99
CA ARG A 153 -16.59 -5.79 26.74
C ARG A 153 -16.84 -6.89 27.77
N GLY A 154 -16.53 -6.62 29.04
CA GLY A 154 -16.64 -7.57 30.16
C GLY A 154 -15.58 -8.69 30.18
N GLN A 155 -14.65 -8.75 29.24
CA GLN A 155 -13.56 -9.72 29.23
C GLN A 155 -12.30 -9.09 29.80
N GLN A 156 -11.57 -9.81 30.66
CA GLN A 156 -10.36 -9.27 31.30
C GLN A 156 -9.15 -9.52 30.42
N LEU A 157 -8.42 -8.46 30.08
CA LEU A 157 -7.19 -8.52 29.30
C LEU A 157 -5.98 -8.51 30.23
N ALA A 158 -4.98 -9.31 29.88
CA ALA A 158 -3.69 -9.34 30.55
C ALA A 158 -2.57 -9.63 29.57
N ARG A 159 -1.36 -9.22 29.92
CA ARG A 159 -0.13 -9.53 29.19
C ARG A 159 0.63 -10.62 29.93
N ILE A 160 1.07 -11.65 29.21
CA ILE A 160 2.08 -12.60 29.69
C ILE A 160 3.41 -12.25 29.01
N SER A 161 4.44 -11.99 29.82
CA SER A 161 5.78 -11.69 29.32
C SER A 161 6.72 -12.83 29.66
N ILE A 162 7.48 -13.32 28.68
CA ILE A 162 8.45 -14.40 28.81
C ILE A 162 9.83 -13.83 28.49
N ALA A 163 10.71 -13.77 29.49
CA ALA A 163 12.06 -13.22 29.37
C ALA A 163 13.11 -14.34 29.40
N PRO A 164 13.45 -14.97 28.25
CA PRO A 164 14.31 -16.15 28.24
C PRO A 164 15.80 -15.83 28.39
N PHE A 165 16.21 -14.55 28.26
CA PHE A 165 17.60 -14.13 28.34
C PHE A 165 17.94 -13.51 29.70
N GLN A 166 19.13 -13.82 30.21
CA GLN A 166 19.83 -13.08 31.25
C GLN A 166 21.26 -12.81 30.79
N TYR A 167 21.78 -11.63 31.09
CA TYR A 167 23.10 -11.19 30.64
C TYR A 167 24.03 -10.94 31.82
N ASN A 168 25.27 -11.40 31.71
CA ASN A 168 26.40 -11.02 32.56
C ASN A 168 27.32 -10.09 31.74
N PRO A 169 27.27 -8.77 31.97
CA PRO A 169 28.02 -7.80 31.19
C PRO A 169 29.54 -7.93 31.29
N VAL A 170 30.08 -8.28 32.47
CA VAL A 170 31.54 -8.33 32.67
C VAL A 170 32.15 -9.58 32.06
N ALA A 171 31.46 -10.72 32.13
CA ALA A 171 31.91 -11.97 31.50
C ALA A 171 31.51 -12.05 30.01
N ASN A 172 30.65 -11.13 29.56
CA ASN A 172 30.01 -11.14 28.24
C ASN A 172 29.31 -12.48 27.93
N GLU A 173 28.52 -12.98 28.89
CA GLU A 173 27.82 -14.26 28.80
C GLU A 173 26.31 -14.08 28.78
N LEU A 174 25.62 -14.89 27.98
CA LEU A 174 24.16 -15.03 27.99
C LEU A 174 23.76 -16.36 28.61
N LYS A 175 22.80 -16.30 29.54
CA LYS A 175 22.03 -17.46 30.00
C LYS A 175 20.67 -17.43 29.35
N ILE A 176 20.35 -18.50 28.62
CA ILE A 176 19.23 -18.57 27.69
C ILE A 176 18.36 -19.79 28.00
N ILE A 177 17.05 -19.57 28.13
CA ILE A 177 16.06 -20.66 28.19
C ILE A 177 15.70 -21.06 26.75
N THR A 178 16.22 -22.21 26.29
CA THR A 178 16.03 -22.69 24.91
C THR A 178 14.71 -23.44 24.72
N LYS A 179 14.12 -23.94 25.81
CA LYS A 179 12.81 -24.57 25.82
C LYS A 179 12.14 -24.39 27.16
N MET A 180 10.85 -24.10 27.16
CA MET A 180 10.03 -24.11 28.37
C MET A 180 8.63 -24.64 28.10
N GLU A 181 8.11 -25.41 29.05
CA GLU A 181 6.72 -25.86 29.08
C GLU A 181 6.04 -25.24 30.30
N VAL A 182 4.96 -24.51 30.05
CA VAL A 182 4.30 -23.67 31.04
C VAL A 182 2.82 -24.01 31.07
N LYS A 183 2.30 -24.17 32.29
CA LYS A 183 0.87 -24.31 32.56
C LYS A 183 0.36 -23.07 33.31
N VAL A 184 -0.60 -22.39 32.71
CA VAL A 184 -1.32 -21.25 33.31
C VAL A 184 -2.67 -21.73 33.81
N VAL A 185 -2.97 -21.46 35.08
CA VAL A 185 -4.21 -21.91 35.75
C VAL A 185 -4.98 -20.69 36.26
N PHE A 186 -6.26 -20.63 35.94
CA PHE A 186 -7.22 -19.64 36.43
C PHE A 186 -7.95 -20.18 37.66
N LYS A 187 -7.63 -19.65 38.83
CA LYS A 187 -8.22 -20.08 40.10
C LYS A 187 -9.50 -19.32 40.38
N ASN A 188 -10.40 -19.94 41.13
CA ASN A 188 -11.65 -19.35 41.63
C ASN A 188 -12.64 -18.88 40.55
N ILE A 189 -12.52 -19.40 39.32
CA ILE A 189 -13.47 -19.08 38.23
C ILE A 189 -14.90 -19.55 38.54
N ASP A 190 -15.86 -18.64 38.39
CA ASP A 190 -17.27 -18.96 38.21
C ASP A 190 -17.58 -19.06 36.71
N ILE A 191 -17.62 -20.29 36.19
CA ILE A 191 -17.84 -20.56 34.76
C ILE A 191 -19.20 -20.04 34.30
N SER A 192 -20.25 -20.17 35.12
CA SER A 192 -21.59 -19.73 34.75
C SER A 192 -21.68 -18.21 34.65
N ALA A 193 -21.09 -17.50 35.61
CA ALA A 193 -21.03 -16.04 35.59
C ALA A 193 -20.18 -15.53 34.42
N HIS A 194 -19.02 -16.14 34.16
CA HIS A 194 -18.15 -15.78 33.04
C HIS A 194 -18.85 -15.93 31.68
N LEU A 195 -19.54 -17.05 31.44
CA LEU A 195 -20.28 -17.28 30.19
C LEU A 195 -21.47 -16.32 30.04
N ALA A 196 -22.21 -16.04 31.12
CA ALA A 196 -23.30 -15.07 31.09
C ALA A 196 -22.80 -13.65 30.77
N ASN A 197 -21.65 -13.27 31.35
CA ASN A 197 -21.02 -11.98 31.10
C ASN A 197 -20.52 -11.84 29.66
N LYS A 198 -19.85 -12.88 29.12
CA LYS A 198 -19.39 -12.88 27.72
C LYS A 198 -20.57 -12.78 26.74
N LYS A 199 -21.70 -13.43 27.02
CA LYS A 199 -22.93 -13.34 26.20
C LYS A 199 -23.57 -11.95 26.26
N ARG A 200 -23.58 -11.32 27.44
CA ARG A 200 -24.22 -10.01 27.65
C ARG A 200 -23.58 -8.90 26.82
N TYR A 201 -22.26 -8.90 26.75
CA TYR A 201 -21.46 -7.88 26.07
C TYR A 201 -20.85 -8.41 24.76
N TYR A 202 -21.39 -9.50 24.22
CA TYR A 202 -20.92 -10.01 22.93
C TYR A 202 -21.16 -8.99 21.82
N SER A 203 -20.20 -8.84 20.92
CA SER A 203 -20.37 -8.18 19.63
C SER A 203 -19.49 -8.92 18.62
N PRO A 204 -20.02 -9.28 17.44
CA PRO A 204 -19.20 -9.93 16.41
C PRO A 204 -17.99 -9.07 16.04
N GLU A 205 -18.14 -7.74 16.02
CA GLU A 205 -17.08 -6.79 15.66
C GLU A 205 -15.90 -6.79 16.64
N PHE A 206 -16.11 -7.18 17.90
CA PHE A 206 -15.05 -7.25 18.92
C PHE A 206 -14.43 -8.64 19.07
N GLU A 207 -15.03 -9.67 18.45
CA GLU A 207 -14.54 -11.04 18.63
C GLU A 207 -13.11 -11.21 18.10
N HIS A 208 -12.75 -10.40 17.10
CA HIS A 208 -11.43 -10.41 16.50
C HIS A 208 -10.33 -10.06 17.49
N LEU A 209 -10.56 -9.00 18.26
CA LEU A 209 -9.69 -8.55 19.34
C LEU A 209 -9.44 -9.63 20.37
N PHE A 210 -10.47 -10.37 20.79
CA PHE A 210 -10.29 -11.39 21.81
C PHE A 210 -9.60 -12.65 21.28
N LYS A 211 -9.60 -12.89 19.96
CA LYS A 211 -8.89 -14.03 19.39
C LYS A 211 -7.38 -13.82 19.27
N SER A 212 -6.90 -12.58 19.24
CA SER A 212 -5.46 -12.31 19.38
C SER A 212 -4.90 -12.80 20.72
N CYS A 213 -5.74 -12.99 21.74
CA CYS A 213 -5.32 -13.58 23.00
C CYS A 213 -4.96 -15.08 22.82
N LEU A 214 -3.75 -15.48 23.25
CA LEU A 214 -3.22 -16.86 23.12
C LEU A 214 -4.20 -17.96 23.56
N ASN A 215 -4.96 -17.70 24.63
CA ASN A 215 -5.86 -18.66 25.26
C ASN A 215 -7.33 -18.49 24.85
N TYR A 216 -7.60 -17.79 23.73
CA TYR A 216 -8.95 -17.58 23.23
C TYR A 216 -9.72 -18.90 23.04
N ILE A 217 -10.97 -18.91 23.51
CA ILE A 217 -11.92 -20.01 23.34
C ILE A 217 -13.21 -19.43 22.74
N PRO A 218 -13.65 -19.93 21.57
CA PRO A 218 -14.87 -19.47 20.94
C PRO A 218 -16.08 -19.86 21.79
N ILE A 219 -17.13 -19.03 21.73
CA ILE A 219 -18.43 -19.38 22.32
C ILE A 219 -19.04 -20.50 21.47
N GLN A 220 -19.25 -21.69 22.06
CA GLN A 220 -19.72 -22.88 21.31
C GLN A 220 -21.23 -22.88 20.97
N GLU A 221 -22.01 -21.91 21.44
CA GLU A 221 -23.45 -21.87 21.16
C GLU A 221 -23.72 -21.21 19.80
N LYS A 222 -24.17 -22.02 18.84
CA LYS A 222 -24.62 -21.60 17.50
C LYS A 222 -25.61 -20.42 17.52
N ASP A 223 -26.40 -20.29 18.58
CA ASP A 223 -27.39 -19.21 18.78
C ASP A 223 -26.76 -17.83 19.06
N VAL A 224 -25.47 -17.72 19.37
CA VAL A 224 -24.78 -16.43 19.61
C VAL A 224 -24.17 -15.88 18.31
N ILE A 225 -23.85 -16.74 17.35
CA ILE A 225 -23.25 -16.38 16.06
C ILE A 225 -24.28 -15.81 15.08
N THR A 226 -25.58 -16.08 15.29
CA THR A 226 -26.66 -15.77 14.34
C THR A 226 -27.62 -14.66 14.77
N THR A 227 -27.34 -13.87 15.82
CA THR A 227 -28.42 -13.08 16.44
C THR A 227 -28.07 -11.63 16.78
N TYR A 228 -28.82 -10.74 16.10
CA TYR A 228 -29.13 -9.32 16.33
C TYR A 228 -28.28 -8.26 15.61
N PRO A 229 -28.92 -7.13 15.23
CA PRO A 229 -28.25 -6.02 14.58
C PRO A 229 -27.25 -5.33 15.50
N VAL A 230 -26.17 -4.84 14.91
CA VAL A 230 -25.13 -4.10 15.63
C VAL A 230 -25.68 -2.72 16.03
N LYS A 231 -25.54 -2.34 17.31
CA LYS A 231 -26.01 -1.04 17.81
C LYS A 231 -24.99 0.06 17.52
N TYR A 232 -25.45 1.12 16.86
CA TYR A 232 -24.67 2.29 16.43
C TYR A 232 -25.25 3.55 17.06
N VAL A 233 -24.48 4.22 17.91
CA VAL A 233 -24.94 5.42 18.64
C VAL A 233 -24.34 6.67 18.01
N ILE A 234 -25.18 7.68 17.77
CA ILE A 234 -24.76 9.01 17.30
C ILE A 234 -25.03 10.00 18.42
N VAL A 235 -24.00 10.73 18.87
CA VAL A 235 -24.16 11.85 19.80
C VAL A 235 -23.84 13.14 19.06
N SER A 236 -24.79 14.07 18.99
CA SER A 236 -24.69 15.26 18.14
C SER A 236 -25.22 16.52 18.81
N ASP A 237 -24.71 17.68 18.38
CA ASP A 237 -25.43 18.95 18.57
C ASP A 237 -26.76 18.94 17.78
N PRO A 238 -27.87 19.43 18.35
CA PRO A 238 -29.18 19.44 17.68
C PRO A 238 -29.20 20.25 16.37
N ALA A 239 -28.29 21.20 16.16
CA ALA A 239 -28.18 21.95 14.92
C ALA A 239 -27.83 21.08 13.70
N PHE A 240 -27.25 19.89 13.93
CA PHE A 240 -26.83 18.98 12.88
C PHE A 240 -27.83 17.85 12.59
N GLN A 241 -28.92 17.76 13.36
CA GLN A 241 -29.91 16.69 13.25
C GLN A 241 -30.41 16.46 11.81
N THR A 242 -30.70 17.54 11.08
CA THR A 242 -31.22 17.42 9.70
C THR A 242 -30.15 16.92 8.72
N ALA A 243 -28.91 17.41 8.85
CA ALA A 243 -27.78 17.02 8.01
C ALA A 243 -27.39 15.54 8.18
N LEU A 244 -27.66 14.97 9.37
CA LEU A 244 -27.35 13.57 9.68
C LEU A 244 -28.36 12.56 9.13
N GLN A 245 -29.58 12.97 8.79
CA GLN A 245 -30.65 12.02 8.44
C GLN A 245 -30.31 11.08 7.27
N PRO A 246 -29.62 11.51 6.19
CA PRO A 246 -29.20 10.59 5.13
C PRO A 246 -28.29 9.48 5.63
N LEU A 247 -27.35 9.79 6.54
CA LEU A 247 -26.48 8.80 7.17
C LEU A 247 -27.28 7.84 8.06
N VAL A 248 -28.15 8.36 8.94
CA VAL A 248 -28.99 7.55 9.83
C VAL A 248 -29.84 6.54 9.05
N GLN A 249 -30.46 7.00 7.95
CA GLN A 249 -31.27 6.17 7.08
C GLN A 249 -30.43 5.07 6.43
N TRP A 250 -29.26 5.42 5.89
CA TRP A 250 -28.36 4.45 5.29
C TRP A 250 -27.84 3.42 6.31
N LYS A 251 -27.38 3.86 7.49
CA LYS A 251 -26.90 2.97 8.56
C LYS A 251 -27.98 2.00 9.01
N THR A 252 -29.22 2.48 9.15
CA THR A 252 -30.37 1.64 9.47
C THR A 252 -30.67 0.65 8.33
N LYS A 253 -30.63 1.12 7.08
CA LYS A 253 -30.88 0.30 5.87
C LYS A 253 -29.86 -0.84 5.73
N LYS A 254 -28.59 -0.59 6.04
CA LYS A 254 -27.50 -1.59 5.99
C LYS A 254 -27.38 -2.47 7.24
N GLY A 255 -28.28 -2.34 8.22
CA GLY A 255 -28.42 -3.30 9.31
C GLY A 255 -28.03 -2.81 10.71
N PHE A 256 -27.71 -1.52 10.90
CA PHE A 256 -27.43 -1.00 12.24
C PHE A 256 -28.72 -0.65 13.00
N MET A 257 -28.75 -0.99 14.29
CA MET A 257 -29.69 -0.40 15.23
C MET A 257 -29.17 0.99 15.62
N VAL A 258 -29.63 2.02 14.91
CA VAL A 258 -29.16 3.40 15.12
C VAL A 258 -29.90 4.06 16.28
N VAL A 259 -29.15 4.69 17.20
CA VAL A 259 -29.67 5.51 18.29
C VAL A 259 -29.11 6.91 18.16
N GLU A 260 -29.98 7.91 18.02
CA GLU A 260 -29.61 9.32 17.97
C GLU A 260 -29.78 9.97 19.36
N GLY A 261 -28.70 10.54 19.89
CA GLY A 261 -28.69 11.34 21.12
C GLY A 261 -28.27 12.78 20.81
N TYR A 262 -29.08 13.76 21.24
CA TYR A 262 -28.80 15.17 21.00
C TYR A 262 -28.49 15.91 22.30
N THR A 263 -27.51 16.83 22.30
CA THR A 263 -27.01 17.47 23.52
C THR A 263 -28.03 18.37 24.25
N ASN A 264 -29.14 18.72 23.60
CA ASN A 264 -30.27 19.42 24.23
C ASN A 264 -31.28 18.48 24.92
N ASP A 265 -31.19 17.17 24.71
CA ASP A 265 -31.96 16.18 25.46
C ASP A 265 -31.38 16.06 26.88
N PRO A 266 -32.17 16.27 27.95
CA PRO A 266 -31.70 16.11 29.33
C PRO A 266 -31.13 14.72 29.67
N ALA A 267 -31.50 13.67 28.93
CA ALA A 267 -30.95 12.32 29.12
C ALA A 267 -29.50 12.21 28.62
N VAL A 268 -29.13 12.99 27.61
CA VAL A 268 -27.78 13.03 27.01
C VAL A 268 -26.94 14.14 27.69
N GLY A 269 -27.51 15.34 27.76
CA GLY A 269 -26.83 16.54 28.23
C GLY A 269 -25.69 17.00 27.33
N ASN A 270 -24.98 18.04 27.76
CA ASN A 270 -23.94 18.72 26.98
C ASN A 270 -22.60 18.80 27.72
N THR A 271 -22.33 17.84 28.60
CA THR A 271 -21.07 17.72 29.33
C THR A 271 -20.47 16.34 29.10
N THR A 272 -19.15 16.20 29.18
CA THR A 272 -18.48 14.91 29.07
C THR A 272 -19.05 13.87 30.05
N ALA A 273 -19.29 14.27 31.30
CA ALA A 273 -19.86 13.40 32.33
C ALA A 273 -21.31 12.97 32.02
N SER A 274 -22.16 13.85 31.48
CA SER A 274 -23.55 13.49 31.15
C SER A 274 -23.61 12.57 29.94
N ILE A 275 -22.82 12.85 28.90
CA ILE A 275 -22.76 12.04 27.68
C ILE A 275 -22.17 10.66 27.99
N HIS A 276 -21.08 10.60 28.76
CA HIS A 276 -20.53 9.33 29.25
C HIS A 276 -21.54 8.52 30.04
N SER A 277 -22.27 9.15 30.98
CA SER A 277 -23.31 8.47 31.76
C SER A 277 -24.44 7.93 30.87
N TYR A 278 -24.82 8.67 29.82
CA TYR A 278 -25.83 8.24 28.84
C TYR A 278 -25.38 7.00 28.05
N LEU A 279 -24.15 7.00 27.54
CA LEU A 279 -23.58 5.86 26.81
C LEU A 279 -23.37 4.64 27.72
N LYS A 280 -22.83 4.88 28.93
CA LYS A 280 -22.62 3.86 29.93
C LYS A 280 -23.92 3.20 30.37
N ASP A 281 -25.03 3.94 30.49
CA ASP A 281 -26.33 3.37 30.83
C ASP A 281 -26.81 2.35 29.76
N MET A 282 -26.56 2.61 28.47
CA MET A 282 -26.86 1.64 27.41
C MET A 282 -26.01 0.37 27.52
N TYR A 283 -24.73 0.53 27.86
CA TYR A 283 -23.82 -0.60 28.08
C TYR A 283 -24.24 -1.41 29.31
N ASP A 284 -24.41 -0.77 30.47
CA ASP A 284 -24.75 -1.39 31.74
C ASP A 284 -26.12 -2.06 31.75
N ASN A 285 -27.04 -1.65 30.86
CA ASN A 285 -28.38 -2.24 30.72
C ASN A 285 -28.52 -3.16 29.51
N ALA A 286 -27.43 -3.48 28.81
CA ALA A 286 -27.44 -4.36 27.66
C ALA A 286 -28.09 -5.72 27.96
N THR A 287 -28.89 -6.19 26.99
CA THR A 287 -29.56 -7.49 27.00
C THR A 287 -29.34 -8.20 25.67
N LEU A 288 -29.74 -9.46 25.57
CA LEU A 288 -29.66 -10.19 24.29
C LEU A 288 -30.47 -9.51 23.17
N ASN A 289 -31.61 -8.90 23.47
CA ASN A 289 -32.48 -8.28 22.46
C ASN A 289 -32.21 -6.77 22.27
N ASP A 290 -31.35 -6.21 23.11
CA ASP A 290 -30.93 -4.81 23.07
C ASP A 290 -29.43 -4.77 23.39
N PRO A 291 -28.57 -5.09 22.40
CA PRO A 291 -27.17 -5.38 22.63
C PRO A 291 -26.41 -4.14 23.11
N ALA A 292 -25.28 -4.36 23.78
CA ALA A 292 -24.39 -3.26 24.15
C ALA A 292 -23.92 -2.52 22.88
N PRO A 293 -23.83 -1.17 22.93
CA PRO A 293 -23.45 -0.37 21.76
C PRO A 293 -22.05 -0.78 21.26
N THR A 294 -21.86 -0.80 19.94
CA THR A 294 -20.59 -1.23 19.30
C THR A 294 -19.86 -0.05 18.68
N TYR A 295 -20.61 0.88 18.07
CA TYR A 295 -20.05 2.07 17.42
C TYR A 295 -20.58 3.36 18.07
N LEU A 296 -19.71 4.36 18.24
CA LEU A 296 -20.06 5.73 18.61
C LEU A 296 -19.58 6.69 17.52
N LEU A 297 -20.50 7.44 16.91
CA LEU A 297 -20.16 8.60 16.10
C LEU A 297 -20.49 9.87 16.88
N ILE A 298 -19.46 10.69 17.12
CA ILE A 298 -19.59 12.01 17.73
C ILE A 298 -19.72 13.05 16.61
N VAL A 299 -20.76 13.88 16.63
CA VAL A 299 -21.01 14.86 15.56
C VAL A 299 -21.02 16.27 16.12
N GLY A 300 -19.98 17.01 15.77
CA GLY A 300 -19.67 18.35 16.26
C GLY A 300 -18.23 18.47 16.69
N ASP A 301 -17.70 19.69 16.65
CA ASP A 301 -16.40 20.04 17.23
C ASP A 301 -16.48 20.05 18.78
N ASP A 302 -15.37 20.26 19.49
CA ASP A 302 -15.30 20.33 20.96
C ASP A 302 -16.27 21.37 21.56
N GLY A 303 -16.53 22.46 20.83
CA GLY A 303 -17.50 23.48 21.22
C GLY A 303 -18.97 23.05 21.13
N GLN A 304 -19.29 22.02 20.33
CA GLN A 304 -20.64 21.49 20.11
C GLN A 304 -20.88 20.23 20.92
N VAL A 305 -19.92 19.30 20.89
CA VAL A 305 -19.90 18.07 21.69
C VAL A 305 -18.51 17.96 22.35
N PRO A 306 -18.40 18.30 23.66
CA PRO A 306 -17.11 18.42 24.33
C PRO A 306 -16.37 17.09 24.38
N SER A 307 -15.04 17.13 24.38
CA SER A 307 -14.17 15.98 24.60
C SER A 307 -13.54 16.00 26.01
N PHE A 308 -13.01 14.87 26.47
CA PHE A 308 -12.29 14.84 27.74
C PHE A 308 -10.93 15.51 27.60
N ASN A 309 -10.52 16.27 28.61
CA ASN A 309 -9.22 16.93 28.65
C ASN A 309 -8.45 16.49 29.89
N ASN A 310 -7.36 15.74 29.69
CA ASN A 310 -6.50 15.26 30.78
C ASN A 310 -5.42 16.27 31.22
N GLY A 311 -5.46 17.49 30.68
CA GLY A 311 -4.51 18.58 30.91
C GLY A 311 -3.40 18.68 29.86
N ASN A 312 -3.22 17.65 29.02
CA ASN A 312 -2.19 17.60 27.98
C ASN A 312 -2.79 17.54 26.56
N HIS A 313 -3.89 16.82 26.38
CA HIS A 313 -4.56 16.64 25.09
C HIS A 313 -6.05 16.32 25.29
N LEU A 314 -6.82 16.43 24.19
CA LEU A 314 -8.20 15.95 24.15
C LEU A 314 -8.26 14.47 23.79
N SER A 315 -9.25 13.77 24.36
CA SER A 315 -9.47 12.35 24.12
C SER A 315 -10.95 11.98 24.15
N ASP A 316 -11.43 11.41 23.04
CA ASP A 316 -12.78 10.84 22.94
C ASP A 316 -12.87 9.40 23.47
N MET A 317 -11.74 8.73 23.66
CA MET A 317 -11.66 7.35 24.18
C MET A 317 -12.49 7.17 25.45
N TYR A 318 -12.42 8.14 26.37
CA TYR A 318 -13.13 8.11 27.65
C TYR A 318 -14.66 8.12 27.52
N PHE A 319 -15.24 8.44 26.35
CA PHE A 319 -16.67 8.21 26.12
C PHE A 319 -17.04 6.74 26.00
N CYS A 320 -16.05 5.88 25.78
CA CYS A 320 -16.22 4.46 25.47
C CYS A 320 -15.65 3.56 26.57
N GLU A 321 -15.11 4.11 27.67
CA GLU A 321 -14.64 3.34 28.83
C GLU A 321 -15.79 3.20 29.85
N PHE A 322 -16.29 1.98 30.05
CA PHE A 322 -17.50 1.69 30.83
C PHE A 322 -17.29 0.63 31.91
N ASP A 323 -16.45 -0.36 31.66
CA ASP A 323 -16.05 -1.34 32.66
C ASP A 323 -14.61 -1.11 33.14
N GLY A 324 -13.80 -2.13 33.43
CA GLY A 324 -12.41 -1.89 33.86
C GLY A 324 -12.12 -1.25 35.24
N ASN A 325 -13.07 -0.49 35.81
CA ASN A 325 -12.91 0.41 36.96
C ASN A 325 -12.00 1.63 36.68
N GLY A 326 -12.19 2.34 35.57
CA GLY A 326 -11.37 3.50 35.22
C GLY A 326 -10.07 3.09 34.55
N ASP A 327 -10.10 2.04 33.72
CA ASP A 327 -8.97 1.74 32.84
C ASP A 327 -9.01 2.64 31.60
N PHE A 328 -8.47 2.20 30.47
CA PHE A 328 -8.40 2.98 29.23
C PHE A 328 -8.70 2.14 27.99
N TYR A 329 -9.32 0.96 28.16
CA TYR A 329 -9.69 0.09 27.05
C TYR A 329 -11.14 0.39 26.65
N PRO A 330 -11.39 0.91 25.43
CA PRO A 330 -12.74 1.29 25.03
C PRO A 330 -13.62 0.08 24.66
N GLU A 331 -14.84 0.05 25.18
CA GLU A 331 -15.92 -0.91 24.90
C GLU A 331 -16.66 -0.66 23.58
N MET A 332 -16.30 0.41 22.87
CA MET A 332 -16.90 0.81 21.60
C MET A 332 -15.84 1.31 20.64
N TYR A 333 -16.02 1.03 19.36
CA TYR A 333 -15.29 1.70 18.28
C TYR A 333 -15.86 3.10 18.09
N TYR A 334 -15.01 4.12 18.02
CA TYR A 334 -15.48 5.51 17.98
C TYR A 334 -14.79 6.33 16.89
N GLY A 335 -15.51 7.34 16.41
CA GLY A 335 -15.01 8.33 15.46
C GLY A 335 -15.78 9.64 15.60
N ARG A 336 -15.22 10.71 15.04
CA ARG A 336 -15.79 12.06 15.12
C ARG A 336 -16.01 12.65 13.74
N PHE A 337 -17.24 13.11 13.48
CA PHE A 337 -17.53 14.10 12.46
C PHE A 337 -17.43 15.49 13.07
N SER A 338 -16.21 16.03 13.12
CA SER A 338 -15.96 17.34 13.71
C SER A 338 -16.52 18.42 12.80
N ALA A 339 -17.39 19.27 13.32
CA ALA A 339 -18.17 20.23 12.54
C ALA A 339 -18.52 21.48 13.34
N LEU A 340 -18.41 22.64 12.71
CA LEU A 340 -18.86 23.93 13.25
C LEU A 340 -20.21 24.37 12.65
N SER A 341 -20.64 23.72 11.56
CA SER A 341 -21.85 24.04 10.81
C SER A 341 -22.49 22.81 10.17
N SER A 342 -23.77 22.91 9.79
CA SER A 342 -24.46 21.81 9.09
C SER A 342 -23.83 21.48 7.73
N VAL A 343 -23.18 22.45 7.07
CA VAL A 343 -22.48 22.25 5.79
C VAL A 343 -21.28 21.32 5.96
N ASP A 344 -20.56 21.44 7.07
CA ASP A 344 -19.44 20.53 7.39
C ASP A 344 -19.94 19.09 7.55
N VAL A 345 -21.10 18.90 8.20
CA VAL A 345 -21.73 17.59 8.38
C VAL A 345 -22.24 17.04 7.06
N GLU A 346 -22.88 17.86 6.22
CA GLU A 346 -23.34 17.47 4.89
C GLU A 346 -22.18 16.98 4.01
N ALA A 347 -21.02 17.65 4.05
CA ALA A 347 -19.83 17.21 3.31
C ALA A 347 -19.31 15.85 3.80
N GLN A 348 -19.24 15.63 5.11
CA GLN A 348 -18.80 14.36 5.70
C GLN A 348 -19.77 13.23 5.39
N VAL A 349 -21.07 13.47 5.56
CA VAL A 349 -22.14 12.51 5.22
C VAL A 349 -22.10 12.17 3.74
N TYR A 350 -21.98 13.15 2.84
CA TYR A 350 -21.91 12.90 1.40
C TYR A 350 -20.76 11.97 1.01
N LYS A 351 -19.56 12.22 1.54
CA LYS A 351 -18.38 11.37 1.24
C LYS A 351 -18.57 9.95 1.78
N THR A 352 -19.05 9.80 3.01
CA THR A 352 -19.32 8.47 3.60
C THR A 352 -20.41 7.72 2.84
N LEU A 353 -21.47 8.38 2.39
CA LEU A 353 -22.52 7.73 1.58
C LEU A 353 -21.98 7.32 0.21
N THR A 354 -21.22 8.19 -0.46
CA THR A 354 -20.59 7.88 -1.76
C THR A 354 -19.73 6.62 -1.65
N HIS A 355 -18.91 6.55 -0.59
CA HIS A 355 -18.06 5.41 -0.31
C HIS A 355 -18.86 4.14 0.00
N GLU A 356 -19.74 4.19 1.01
CA GLU A 356 -20.41 2.99 1.49
C GLU A 356 -21.53 2.47 0.57
N GLN A 357 -22.13 3.34 -0.26
CA GLN A 357 -23.11 2.95 -1.27
C GLN A 357 -22.47 2.62 -2.62
N TYR A 358 -21.16 2.85 -2.75
CA TYR A 358 -20.38 2.62 -3.96
C TYR A 358 -20.94 3.39 -5.16
N THR A 359 -21.11 4.70 -5.00
CA THR A 359 -21.67 5.60 -6.03
C THR A 359 -20.63 6.58 -6.56
N PHE A 360 -19.37 6.15 -6.64
CA PHE A 360 -18.27 6.91 -7.23
C PHE A 360 -18.55 7.22 -8.70
N SER A 361 -18.04 8.35 -9.20
CA SER A 361 -18.12 8.68 -10.62
C SER A 361 -17.19 7.79 -11.45
N ASP A 362 -15.98 7.54 -10.94
CA ASP A 362 -15.03 6.56 -11.42
C ASP A 362 -14.43 5.85 -10.18
N PRO A 363 -14.56 4.52 -10.03
CA PRO A 363 -13.98 3.81 -8.91
C PRO A 363 -12.49 3.47 -9.10
N SER A 364 -11.87 3.74 -10.26
CA SER A 364 -10.48 3.35 -10.57
C SER A 364 -9.45 3.86 -9.56
N PHE A 365 -9.69 5.05 -8.99
CA PHE A 365 -8.85 5.65 -7.95
C PHE A 365 -8.66 4.78 -6.70
N LEU A 366 -9.55 3.79 -6.47
CA LEU A 366 -9.44 2.88 -5.33
C LEU A 366 -8.20 1.98 -5.40
N ASP A 367 -7.65 1.72 -6.60
CA ASP A 367 -6.39 0.98 -6.80
C ASP A 367 -5.13 1.83 -6.55
N GLU A 368 -5.27 3.15 -6.46
CA GLU A 368 -4.17 4.10 -6.29
C GLU A 368 -3.83 4.29 -4.80
N VAL A 369 -2.56 4.12 -4.42
CA VAL A 369 -2.08 4.17 -3.03
C VAL A 369 -0.86 5.08 -2.88
N VAL A 370 -0.91 6.01 -1.93
CA VAL A 370 0.22 6.90 -1.59
C VAL A 370 0.85 6.47 -0.27
N LEU A 371 2.14 6.16 -0.28
CA LEU A 371 2.90 5.76 0.90
C LEU A 371 4.12 6.66 1.07
N VAL A 372 4.27 7.27 2.26
CA VAL A 372 5.28 8.30 2.50
C VAL A 372 6.05 8.03 3.80
N ALA A 373 7.34 7.73 3.67
CA ALA A 373 8.30 7.83 4.76
C ALA A 373 8.88 9.25 4.77
N GLY A 374 8.36 10.12 5.62
CA GLY A 374 8.75 11.54 5.63
C GLY A 374 10.18 11.77 6.11
N VAL A 375 10.64 13.01 5.98
CA VAL A 375 12.05 13.40 6.13
C VAL A 375 12.48 13.40 7.59
N ASP A 376 13.38 12.48 7.96
CA ASP A 376 14.15 12.52 9.20
C ASP A 376 15.46 11.76 9.01
N ALA A 377 16.60 12.45 9.08
CA ALA A 377 17.91 11.84 8.81
C ALA A 377 18.33 10.76 9.82
N SER A 378 17.82 10.80 11.05
CA SER A 378 18.17 9.84 12.11
C SER A 378 17.20 8.65 12.16
N MET A 379 15.91 8.91 11.91
CA MET A 379 14.84 7.96 12.18
C MET A 379 14.19 7.41 10.91
N ALA A 380 14.06 8.19 9.83
CA ALA A 380 13.37 7.75 8.62
C ALA A 380 14.01 6.53 7.95
N PRO A 381 15.35 6.38 7.84
CA PRO A 381 15.94 5.20 7.20
C PRO A 381 15.54 3.87 7.83
N THR A 382 15.33 3.83 9.15
CA THR A 382 14.99 2.59 9.88
C THR A 382 13.49 2.49 10.14
N TYR A 383 12.88 3.56 10.63
CA TYR A 383 11.49 3.54 11.09
C TYR A 383 10.53 3.88 9.95
N GLY A 384 10.76 5.01 9.29
CA GLY A 384 9.89 5.47 8.20
C GLY A 384 9.90 4.49 7.03
N ASN A 385 11.08 4.25 6.45
CA ASN A 385 11.26 3.30 5.37
C ASN A 385 10.88 1.89 5.80
N GLY A 386 11.24 1.46 7.02
CA GLY A 386 10.87 0.13 7.52
C GLY A 386 9.35 -0.10 7.59
N GLN A 387 8.59 0.89 8.04
CA GLN A 387 7.13 0.83 8.05
C GLN A 387 6.56 0.75 6.63
N ILE A 388 7.02 1.60 5.71
CA ILE A 388 6.52 1.63 4.35
C ILE A 388 6.92 0.38 3.57
N ASN A 389 8.18 -0.05 3.69
CA ASN A 389 8.69 -1.28 3.08
C ASN A 389 7.89 -2.50 3.52
N TYR A 390 7.55 -2.62 4.82
CA TYR A 390 6.67 -3.69 5.28
C TYR A 390 5.33 -3.71 4.54
N GLY A 391 4.70 -2.54 4.44
CA GLY A 391 3.43 -2.39 3.74
C GLY A 391 3.56 -2.78 2.27
N THR A 392 4.57 -2.28 1.57
CA THR A 392 4.76 -2.56 0.13
C THR A 392 5.18 -4.00 -0.14
N ASP A 393 6.02 -4.60 0.71
CA ASP A 393 6.52 -5.97 0.49
C ASP A 393 5.40 -7.00 0.65
N ASN A 394 4.44 -6.75 1.56
CA ASN A 394 3.41 -7.71 1.90
C ASN A 394 2.05 -7.42 1.24
N TYR A 395 1.68 -6.15 1.01
CA TYR A 395 0.28 -5.80 0.70
C TYR A 395 0.11 -4.71 -0.38
N PHE A 396 0.80 -3.57 -0.24
CA PHE A 396 0.63 -2.41 -1.12
C PHE A 396 1.58 -2.50 -2.31
N ASN A 397 1.28 -3.38 -3.26
CA ASN A 397 2.11 -3.61 -4.43
C ASN A 397 1.31 -4.03 -5.66
N THR A 398 1.99 -4.07 -6.80
CA THR A 398 1.42 -4.43 -8.10
C THR A 398 0.91 -5.87 -8.16
N ALA A 399 1.40 -6.79 -7.30
CA ALA A 399 0.88 -8.15 -7.24
C ALA A 399 -0.56 -8.20 -6.68
N HIS A 400 -0.98 -7.18 -5.93
CA HIS A 400 -2.34 -6.98 -5.45
C HIS A 400 -3.19 -6.11 -6.39
N GLY A 401 -2.67 -5.80 -7.59
CA GLY A 401 -3.38 -4.96 -8.58
C GLY A 401 -3.39 -3.47 -8.25
N LEU A 402 -2.52 -3.02 -7.33
CA LEU A 402 -2.48 -1.63 -6.87
C LEU A 402 -1.40 -0.81 -7.60
N THR A 403 -1.70 0.46 -7.87
CA THR A 403 -0.74 1.47 -8.33
C THR A 403 -0.17 2.21 -7.12
N ILE A 404 1.15 2.21 -6.96
CA ILE A 404 1.78 2.69 -5.72
C ILE A 404 2.66 3.91 -5.98
N TYR A 405 2.31 5.03 -5.35
CA TYR A 405 3.18 6.21 -5.23
C TYR A 405 3.97 6.10 -3.93
N ASN A 406 5.16 5.54 -4.02
CA ASN A 406 6.02 5.27 -2.87
C ASN A 406 7.13 6.32 -2.73
N TYR A 407 7.07 7.10 -1.65
CA TYR A 407 8.02 8.16 -1.31
C TYR A 407 8.84 7.74 -0.09
N LEU A 408 9.92 7.00 -0.34
CA LEU A 408 10.88 6.61 0.70
C LEU A 408 11.90 7.73 0.96
N TYR A 409 12.49 7.75 2.15
CA TYR A 409 13.55 8.69 2.50
C TYR A 409 14.90 8.21 1.95
N GLY A 410 15.59 9.06 1.18
CA GLY A 410 16.92 8.82 0.62
C GLY A 410 17.01 7.64 -0.38
N SER A 411 15.88 7.03 -0.70
CA SER A 411 15.71 5.89 -1.59
C SER A 411 14.29 5.94 -2.18
N GLY A 412 13.99 5.16 -3.22
CA GLY A 412 12.71 5.23 -3.93
C GLY A 412 12.83 5.95 -5.28
N THR A 413 11.96 5.59 -6.22
CA THR A 413 11.99 6.10 -7.60
C THR A 413 10.56 6.32 -8.09
N PRO A 414 10.27 7.41 -8.83
CA PRO A 414 11.20 8.42 -9.34
C PRO A 414 11.47 9.60 -8.38
N ILE A 415 10.70 9.73 -7.28
CA ILE A 415 10.81 10.85 -6.33
C ILE A 415 10.98 10.29 -4.92
N THR A 416 12.08 10.64 -4.24
CA THR A 416 12.27 10.34 -2.82
C THR A 416 11.66 11.45 -1.96
N SER A 417 11.32 11.14 -0.71
CA SER A 417 10.64 12.08 0.18
C SER A 417 11.49 13.29 0.55
N ASP A 418 12.82 13.20 0.48
CA ASP A 418 13.75 14.30 0.75
C ASP A 418 14.00 15.22 -0.47
N MET A 419 13.39 14.94 -1.61
CA MET A 419 13.48 15.81 -2.79
C MET A 419 12.54 17.02 -2.67
N SER A 420 13.00 18.18 -3.16
CA SER A 420 12.22 19.42 -3.14
C SER A 420 10.90 19.36 -3.94
N VAL A 421 10.73 18.37 -4.81
CA VAL A 421 9.51 18.16 -5.62
C VAL A 421 8.49 17.24 -4.93
N ALA A 422 8.88 16.51 -3.87
CA ALA A 422 8.05 15.49 -3.24
C ALA A 422 6.72 16.04 -2.71
N SER A 423 6.74 17.23 -2.09
CA SER A 423 5.51 17.85 -1.57
C SER A 423 4.48 18.12 -2.68
N ALA A 424 4.94 18.63 -3.82
CA ALA A 424 4.06 18.92 -4.95
C ALA A 424 3.54 17.63 -5.61
N ALA A 425 4.37 16.59 -5.70
CA ALA A 425 3.99 15.30 -6.25
C ALA A 425 2.94 14.61 -5.39
N ILE A 426 3.16 14.51 -4.06
CA ILE A 426 2.20 13.94 -3.11
C ILE A 426 0.85 14.66 -3.16
N ILE A 427 0.85 15.99 -3.23
CA ILE A 427 -0.39 16.76 -3.35
C ILE A 427 -1.08 16.49 -4.70
N SER A 428 -0.32 16.29 -5.78
CA SER A 428 -0.87 15.92 -7.09
C SER A 428 -1.53 14.56 -7.03
N ASP A 429 -0.83 13.53 -6.55
CA ASP A 429 -1.36 12.16 -6.46
C ASP A 429 -2.66 12.14 -5.64
N VAL A 430 -2.67 12.77 -4.45
CA VAL A 430 -3.88 12.88 -3.64
C VAL A 430 -4.99 13.68 -4.34
N SER A 431 -4.63 14.69 -5.13
CA SER A 431 -5.57 15.52 -5.89
C SER A 431 -6.14 14.81 -7.13
N GLU A 432 -5.47 13.78 -7.64
CA GLU A 432 -5.89 12.92 -8.75
C GLU A 432 -6.79 11.76 -8.28
N GLY A 433 -6.86 11.53 -6.97
CA GLY A 433 -7.69 10.51 -6.35
C GLY A 433 -6.86 9.30 -5.93
N VAL A 434 -6.95 8.93 -4.65
CA VAL A 434 -6.29 7.74 -4.09
C VAL A 434 -7.25 6.99 -3.20
N GLY A 435 -7.22 5.66 -3.21
CA GLY A 435 -8.03 4.81 -2.34
C GLY A 435 -7.51 4.82 -0.91
N PHE A 436 -6.19 4.80 -0.75
CA PHE A 436 -5.50 4.77 0.54
C PHE A 436 -4.25 5.65 0.55
N ALA A 437 -3.99 6.35 1.66
CA ALA A 437 -2.71 7.03 1.88
C ALA A 437 -2.19 6.82 3.31
N ASN A 438 -0.88 6.55 3.44
CA ASN A 438 -0.21 6.47 4.73
C ASN A 438 1.05 7.35 4.76
N TYR A 439 1.16 8.18 5.80
CA TYR A 439 2.32 9.01 6.08
C TYR A 439 2.89 8.69 7.47
N THR A 440 4.21 8.54 7.56
CA THR A 440 4.93 8.36 8.82
C THR A 440 6.16 9.24 8.87
N ALA A 441 6.16 10.24 9.77
CA ALA A 441 7.28 11.09 10.20
C ALA A 441 6.73 12.29 11.00
N HIS A 442 7.19 13.50 10.69
CA HIS A 442 6.87 14.74 11.39
C HIS A 442 5.54 15.33 10.93
N CYS A 443 4.72 15.80 11.87
CA CYS A 443 3.52 16.57 11.56
C CYS A 443 3.37 17.74 12.54
N GLY A 444 2.66 18.76 12.08
CA GLY A 444 2.04 19.75 12.94
C GLY A 444 0.52 19.54 12.96
N SER A 445 -0.19 20.36 13.76
CA SER A 445 -1.65 20.32 13.74
C SER A 445 -2.27 20.67 12.38
N ASN A 446 -1.51 21.32 11.50
CA ASN A 446 -1.93 21.67 10.15
C ASN A 446 -1.63 20.60 9.09
N GLY A 447 -0.91 19.51 9.39
CA GLY A 447 -0.69 18.40 8.46
C GLY A 447 0.73 17.85 8.43
N TRP A 448 1.05 17.14 7.35
CA TRP A 448 2.36 16.52 7.10
C TRP A 448 3.41 17.61 6.94
N ALA A 449 4.52 17.47 7.65
CA ALA A 449 5.53 18.52 7.71
C ALA A 449 6.50 18.47 6.52
N ASP A 450 7.12 17.31 6.28
CA ASP A 450 8.13 17.15 5.23
C ASP A 450 8.14 15.69 4.72
N PRO A 451 7.73 15.43 3.45
CA PRO A 451 7.14 16.38 2.51
C PRO A 451 5.88 17.08 3.04
N SER A 452 5.72 18.35 2.68
CA SER A 452 4.62 19.16 3.19
C SER A 452 3.31 18.88 2.47
N PHE A 453 2.28 18.54 3.25
CA PHE A 453 0.88 18.52 2.81
C PHE A 453 0.00 18.98 3.97
N THR A 454 -0.62 20.16 3.82
CA THR A 454 -1.22 20.88 4.94
C THR A 454 -2.65 21.35 4.65
N THR A 455 -3.32 21.88 5.69
CA THR A 455 -4.67 22.45 5.57
C THR A 455 -4.79 23.57 4.53
N SER A 456 -3.72 24.28 4.18
CA SER A 456 -3.77 25.29 3.11
C SER A 456 -3.92 24.69 1.71
N ASP A 457 -3.43 23.47 1.51
CA ASP A 457 -3.38 22.80 0.21
C ASP A 457 -4.72 22.13 -0.14
N ILE A 458 -5.49 21.75 0.88
CA ILE A 458 -6.79 21.06 0.77
C ILE A 458 -7.77 21.80 -0.15
N SER A 459 -7.78 23.13 -0.08
CA SER A 459 -8.67 23.94 -0.93
C SER A 459 -8.41 23.75 -2.43
N GLY A 460 -7.16 23.44 -2.80
CA GLY A 460 -6.69 23.24 -4.16
C GLY A 460 -6.89 21.83 -4.73
N LEU A 461 -7.22 20.83 -3.89
CA LEU A 461 -7.43 19.45 -4.33
C LEU A 461 -8.58 19.34 -5.36
N GLN A 462 -8.45 18.41 -6.30
CA GLN A 462 -9.38 18.19 -7.41
C GLN A 462 -10.03 16.80 -7.43
N ASN A 463 -9.82 16.00 -6.39
CA ASN A 463 -10.34 14.64 -6.22
C ASN A 463 -11.85 14.61 -5.91
N ASN A 464 -12.63 15.12 -6.87
CA ASN A 464 -14.08 15.21 -6.79
C ASN A 464 -14.69 13.81 -6.95
N ASP A 465 -15.48 13.38 -5.98
CA ASP A 465 -16.06 12.03 -5.88
C ASP A 465 -15.04 10.89 -5.71
N GLU A 466 -13.78 11.21 -5.40
CA GLU A 466 -12.64 10.26 -5.29
C GLU A 466 -11.99 10.38 -3.90
N TYR A 467 -12.74 10.02 -2.86
CA TYR A 467 -12.38 10.28 -1.46
C TYR A 467 -11.72 9.07 -0.80
N GLY A 468 -10.38 9.04 -0.78
CA GLY A 468 -9.61 8.01 -0.09
C GLY A 468 -9.71 8.02 1.43
N PHE A 469 -9.21 6.93 2.03
CA PHE A 469 -8.96 6.83 3.47
C PHE A 469 -7.49 7.11 3.77
N MET A 470 -7.20 7.89 4.82
CA MET A 470 -5.84 8.34 5.12
C MET A 470 -5.42 8.03 6.56
N VAL A 471 -4.15 7.68 6.75
CA VAL A 471 -3.54 7.41 8.05
C VAL A 471 -2.26 8.23 8.20
N GLY A 472 -2.21 9.11 9.20
CA GLY A 472 -0.99 9.81 9.59
C GLY A 472 -0.43 9.27 10.90
N ASN A 473 0.63 8.47 10.80
CA ASN A 473 1.45 8.09 11.94
C ASN A 473 2.44 9.21 12.25
N CYS A 474 1.91 10.31 12.79
CA CYS A 474 2.67 11.53 13.03
C CYS A 474 2.03 12.42 14.11
N CYS A 475 2.79 13.38 14.62
CA CYS A 475 2.34 14.25 15.71
C CYS A 475 1.14 15.13 15.32
N GLN A 476 0.13 15.20 16.19
CA GLN A 476 -0.86 16.29 16.24
C GLN A 476 -1.77 16.47 15.01
N SER A 477 -1.75 15.60 14.00
CA SER A 477 -2.57 15.78 12.79
C SER A 477 -4.09 15.76 13.05
N ASN A 478 -4.52 15.21 14.21
CA ASN A 478 -5.88 15.28 14.74
C ASN A 478 -5.95 16.10 16.04
N LYS A 479 -5.17 17.17 16.17
CA LYS A 479 -5.19 18.07 17.32
C LYS A 479 -6.42 19.02 17.26
N PHE A 480 -7.61 18.48 17.47
CA PHE A 480 -8.90 19.18 17.35
C PHE A 480 -9.23 20.16 18.51
N ASP A 481 -8.23 20.55 19.32
CA ASP A 481 -8.31 21.69 20.25
C ASP A 481 -7.72 22.99 19.66
N VAL A 482 -7.45 23.00 18.35
CA VAL A 482 -7.06 24.18 17.54
C VAL A 482 -8.20 24.54 16.58
N PRO A 483 -8.20 25.74 15.94
CA PRO A 483 -9.34 26.15 15.12
C PRO A 483 -9.77 25.18 14.01
N VAL A 484 -8.80 24.59 13.29
CA VAL A 484 -9.00 23.49 12.33
C VAL A 484 -7.69 22.72 12.26
N CYS A 485 -7.68 21.44 12.62
CA CYS A 485 -6.53 20.55 12.38
C CYS A 485 -6.62 19.84 11.01
N PHE A 486 -5.58 19.10 10.64
CA PHE A 486 -5.47 18.49 9.31
C PHE A 486 -6.60 17.51 8.99
N GLY A 487 -6.89 16.55 9.89
CA GLY A 487 -7.99 15.61 9.69
C GLY A 487 -9.35 16.30 9.58
N GLU A 488 -9.59 17.35 10.37
CA GLU A 488 -10.81 18.16 10.25
C GLU A 488 -10.89 18.89 8.91
N GLY A 489 -9.79 19.48 8.46
CA GLY A 489 -9.72 20.16 7.16
C GLY A 489 -10.06 19.22 6.01
N LEU A 490 -9.50 18.01 6.02
CA LEU A 490 -9.74 16.99 4.99
C LEU A 490 -11.20 16.55 4.94
N LEU A 491 -11.82 16.35 6.11
CA LEU A 491 -13.20 15.87 6.19
C LEU A 491 -14.23 16.97 5.90
N ARG A 492 -14.01 18.19 6.39
CA ARG A 492 -14.92 19.33 6.20
C ARG A 492 -14.90 19.89 4.78
N ALA A 493 -13.86 19.61 3.99
CA ALA A 493 -13.78 20.06 2.61
C ALA A 493 -14.90 19.43 1.76
N SER A 494 -15.72 20.29 1.14
CA SER A 494 -16.82 19.87 0.29
C SER A 494 -16.31 19.33 -1.04
N ASN A 495 -16.77 18.13 -1.41
CA ASN A 495 -16.47 17.46 -2.66
C ASN A 495 -14.98 17.20 -2.93
N LYS A 496 -14.15 17.10 -1.87
CA LYS A 496 -12.71 16.81 -1.96
C LYS A 496 -12.15 16.35 -0.60
N GLY A 497 -10.85 16.05 -0.57
CA GLY A 497 -10.16 15.63 0.64
C GLY A 497 -10.36 14.13 0.88
N ALA A 498 -10.60 13.72 2.13
CA ALA A 498 -10.68 12.31 2.52
C ALA A 498 -12.06 11.94 3.08
N VAL A 499 -12.40 10.64 3.02
CA VAL A 499 -13.60 10.07 3.67
C VAL A 499 -13.37 9.78 5.16
N GLY A 500 -12.11 9.56 5.54
CA GLY A 500 -11.69 9.33 6.92
C GLY A 500 -10.20 9.59 7.09
N TYR A 501 -9.81 10.05 8.29
CA TYR A 501 -8.42 10.32 8.65
C TYR A 501 -8.11 9.84 10.07
N ILE A 502 -7.16 8.91 10.21
CA ILE A 502 -6.60 8.47 11.49
C ILE A 502 -5.32 9.25 11.79
N GLY A 503 -5.18 9.74 13.03
CA GLY A 503 -3.95 10.39 13.49
C GLY A 503 -4.01 10.82 14.95
N GLY A 504 -2.88 11.33 15.46
CA GLY A 504 -2.74 11.72 16.87
C GLY A 504 -3.31 13.10 17.21
N SER A 505 -4.00 13.23 18.35
CA SER A 505 -4.37 14.52 18.96
C SER A 505 -3.20 15.19 19.68
N ASN A 506 -2.09 14.48 19.83
CA ASN A 506 -0.84 14.92 20.45
C ASN A 506 0.37 14.30 19.74
N ASN A 507 1.57 14.49 20.28
CA ASN A 507 2.81 13.97 19.71
C ASN A 507 2.85 12.44 19.75
N THR A 508 3.07 11.81 18.59
CA THR A 508 3.36 10.37 18.50
C THR A 508 4.86 10.11 18.63
N TYR A 509 5.23 8.83 18.64
CA TYR A 509 6.57 8.32 18.96
C TYR A 509 7.00 7.28 17.94
N TRP A 510 8.30 7.20 17.67
CA TRP A 510 8.83 6.37 16.59
C TRP A 510 8.64 4.86 16.81
N ASN A 511 8.90 4.32 18.01
CA ASN A 511 8.72 2.88 18.24
C ASN A 511 7.25 2.48 18.18
N GLU A 512 6.40 3.21 18.89
CA GLU A 512 4.98 2.88 18.98
C GLU A 512 4.26 3.05 17.65
N ASP A 513 4.53 4.10 16.86
CA ASP A 513 3.95 4.22 15.51
C ASP A 513 4.41 3.10 14.56
N PHE A 514 5.65 2.63 14.71
CA PHE A 514 6.15 1.49 13.95
C PHE A 514 5.38 0.21 14.32
N TRP A 515 5.27 -0.11 15.62
CA TRP A 515 4.50 -1.28 16.07
C TRP A 515 3.02 -1.17 15.73
N TRP A 516 2.46 0.04 15.77
CA TRP A 516 1.07 0.30 15.45
C TRP A 516 0.73 -0.08 14.00
N ALA A 517 1.67 0.11 13.06
CA ALA A 517 1.49 -0.23 11.66
C ALA A 517 1.95 -1.67 11.32
N VAL A 518 3.08 -2.09 11.87
CA VAL A 518 3.88 -3.27 11.44
C VAL A 518 3.77 -4.48 12.38
N GLY A 519 3.36 -4.29 13.63
CA GLY A 519 3.33 -5.35 14.64
C GLY A 519 4.40 -5.23 15.70
N ASN A 520 4.16 -5.86 16.85
CA ASN A 520 5.18 -5.98 17.89
C ASN A 520 6.38 -6.79 17.37
N GLY A 521 7.58 -6.38 17.73
CA GLY A 521 8.79 -7.04 17.27
C GLY A 521 9.99 -6.10 17.24
N SER A 522 11.11 -6.62 16.75
CA SER A 522 12.33 -5.83 16.57
C SER A 522 12.16 -4.84 15.43
N ILE A 523 12.53 -3.58 15.67
CA ILE A 523 12.46 -2.51 14.68
C ILE A 523 13.66 -2.60 13.74
N SER A 524 13.40 -2.52 12.44
CA SER A 524 14.43 -2.56 11.40
C SER A 524 13.97 -1.84 10.13
N ALA A 525 14.90 -1.54 9.22
CA ALA A 525 14.61 -0.93 7.93
C ALA A 525 13.89 -1.85 6.93
N ASN A 526 13.91 -3.17 7.17
CA ASN A 526 13.30 -4.19 6.32
C ASN A 526 12.65 -5.28 7.20
N PRO A 527 11.61 -4.92 7.99
CA PRO A 527 10.90 -5.90 8.80
C PRO A 527 10.21 -6.92 7.90
N THR A 528 9.99 -8.12 8.42
CA THR A 528 9.32 -9.21 7.68
C THR A 528 8.09 -9.67 8.44
N TYR A 529 7.06 -10.14 7.74
CA TYR A 529 5.84 -10.66 8.36
C TYR A 529 6.12 -11.75 9.42
N ALA A 530 7.07 -12.66 9.15
CA ALA A 530 7.46 -13.69 10.12
C ALA A 530 8.26 -13.15 11.32
N GLY A 531 8.82 -11.95 11.20
CA GLY A 531 9.61 -11.27 12.21
C GLY A 531 8.79 -10.45 13.22
N THR A 532 7.54 -10.14 12.89
CA THR A 532 6.65 -9.24 13.62
C THR A 532 5.34 -9.94 14.00
N GLY A 533 4.61 -9.42 14.98
CA GLY A 533 3.21 -9.81 15.21
C GLY A 533 2.25 -9.08 14.27
N LEU A 534 0.96 -9.27 14.48
CA LEU A 534 -0.08 -8.63 13.67
C LEU A 534 -0.37 -7.20 14.16
N ALA A 535 -0.46 -6.24 13.25
CA ALA A 535 -0.97 -4.90 13.52
C ALA A 535 -1.87 -4.39 12.39
N LEU A 536 -1.92 -3.07 12.17
CA LEU A 536 -2.86 -2.44 11.24
C LEU A 536 -2.83 -3.11 9.86
N PHE A 537 -1.66 -3.20 9.23
CA PHE A 537 -1.58 -3.66 7.84
C PHE A 537 -2.01 -5.12 7.71
N ASP A 538 -1.55 -5.98 8.61
CA ASP A 538 -1.88 -7.41 8.58
C ASP A 538 -3.36 -7.65 8.89
N CYS A 539 -3.89 -6.98 9.91
CA CYS A 539 -5.27 -7.15 10.32
C CYS A 539 -6.26 -6.59 9.28
N LEU A 540 -5.89 -5.53 8.55
CA LEU A 540 -6.75 -4.93 7.52
C LEU A 540 -6.76 -5.77 6.23
N MET A 541 -5.60 -6.28 5.81
CA MET A 541 -5.42 -6.99 4.53
C MET A 541 -5.62 -8.50 4.66
N HIS A 542 -5.12 -9.10 5.74
CA HIS A 542 -5.37 -10.48 6.18
C HIS A 542 -5.11 -11.61 5.16
N GLU A 543 -4.03 -11.47 4.38
CA GLU A 543 -3.70 -12.36 3.25
C GLU A 543 -2.61 -13.41 3.52
N ASN A 544 -1.90 -13.32 4.64
CA ASN A 544 -0.74 -14.15 5.01
C ASN A 544 -1.09 -15.34 5.93
N GLY A 545 -2.34 -15.83 5.85
CA GLY A 545 -2.82 -17.00 6.58
C GLY A 545 -3.47 -16.68 7.94
N GLU A 546 -3.70 -15.40 8.20
CA GLU A 546 -4.55 -14.89 9.28
C GLU A 546 -5.90 -15.60 9.23
N GLN A 547 -6.38 -16.03 10.39
CA GLN A 547 -7.73 -16.57 10.47
C GLN A 547 -8.72 -15.41 10.33
N LYS A 548 -9.95 -15.68 9.88
CA LYS A 548 -11.04 -14.69 9.77
C LYS A 548 -11.27 -13.79 10.98
N THR A 549 -10.90 -14.29 12.14
CA THR A 549 -11.01 -13.62 13.43
C THR A 549 -9.82 -12.71 13.75
N ASP A 550 -8.81 -12.66 12.90
CA ASP A 550 -7.65 -11.80 13.10
C ASP A 550 -7.82 -10.52 12.24
N TRP A 551 -8.95 -10.43 11.54
CA TRP A 551 -9.34 -9.34 10.64
C TRP A 551 -9.89 -8.13 11.41
N PHE A 552 -9.47 -6.93 11.03
CA PHE A 552 -10.00 -5.65 11.54
C PHE A 552 -10.41 -4.81 10.33
N ILE A 553 -11.71 -4.79 10.05
CA ILE A 553 -12.24 -4.45 8.70
C ILE A 553 -12.84 -3.05 8.62
N THR A 554 -13.10 -2.39 9.75
CA THR A 554 -13.67 -1.04 9.83
C THR A 554 -12.65 -0.01 10.31
N ALA A 555 -12.88 1.26 9.99
CA ALA A 555 -12.01 2.39 10.37
C ALA A 555 -11.81 2.51 11.88
N GLY A 556 -12.82 2.20 12.70
CA GLY A 556 -12.68 2.16 14.15
C GLY A 556 -11.86 0.96 14.64
N GLN A 557 -12.00 -0.20 13.99
CA GLN A 557 -11.21 -1.40 14.27
C GLN A 557 -9.72 -1.18 13.93
N MET A 558 -9.40 -0.45 12.86
CA MET A 558 -8.01 -0.10 12.50
C MET A 558 -7.25 0.52 13.68
N ILE A 559 -7.86 1.48 14.40
CA ILE A 559 -7.25 2.09 15.59
C ILE A 559 -6.98 1.05 16.69
N HIS A 560 -7.95 0.18 16.95
CA HIS A 560 -7.78 -0.86 17.97
C HIS A 560 -6.67 -1.84 17.60
N SER A 561 -6.56 -2.28 16.35
CA SER A 561 -5.50 -3.20 15.93
C SER A 561 -4.10 -2.63 16.19
N GLY A 562 -3.85 -1.39 15.78
CA GLY A 562 -2.57 -0.75 16.03
C GLY A 562 -2.31 -0.44 17.51
N ASN A 563 -3.32 0.03 18.25
CA ASN A 563 -3.16 0.29 19.69
C ASN A 563 -2.93 -1.01 20.49
N LEU A 564 -3.55 -2.12 20.07
CA LEU A 564 -3.29 -3.44 20.65
C LEU A 564 -1.87 -3.92 20.37
N ALA A 565 -1.32 -3.65 19.18
CA ALA A 565 0.07 -3.96 18.88
C ALA A 565 1.03 -3.17 19.78
N VAL A 566 0.74 -1.88 20.05
CA VAL A 566 1.47 -1.06 21.02
C VAL A 566 1.33 -1.60 22.46
N THR A 567 0.12 -2.00 22.86
CA THR A 567 -0.14 -2.66 24.14
C THR A 567 0.62 -3.99 24.23
N GLN A 568 0.64 -4.79 23.18
CA GLN A 568 1.35 -6.06 23.15
C GLN A 568 2.86 -5.86 23.27
N ALA A 569 3.41 -4.81 22.64
CA ALA A 569 4.82 -4.45 22.71
C ALA A 569 5.27 -3.81 24.04
N GLY A 570 4.35 -3.49 24.96
CA GLY A 570 4.69 -2.85 26.23
C GLY A 570 5.08 -1.37 26.11
N GLY A 571 4.64 -0.70 25.05
CA GLY A 571 4.94 0.73 24.79
C GLY A 571 4.12 1.70 25.65
N ALA A 572 3.98 2.95 25.19
CA ALA A 572 3.14 3.97 25.81
C ALA A 572 1.62 3.70 25.62
N GLU A 573 1.15 2.52 26.03
CA GLU A 573 -0.19 1.97 25.78
C GLU A 573 -1.34 2.93 26.12
N GLN A 574 -1.49 3.36 27.38
CA GLN A 574 -2.57 4.29 27.77
C GLN A 574 -2.54 5.56 26.91
N TYR A 575 -1.36 6.11 26.69
CA TYR A 575 -1.20 7.34 25.91
C TYR A 575 -1.69 7.16 24.47
N TYR A 576 -1.34 6.05 23.80
CA TYR A 576 -1.78 5.78 22.43
C TYR A 576 -3.29 5.53 22.32
N TRP A 577 -3.90 4.85 23.29
CA TRP A 577 -5.35 4.73 23.39
C TRP A 577 -6.04 6.08 23.57
N GLU A 578 -5.40 7.03 24.27
CA GLU A 578 -5.93 8.38 24.47
C GLU A 578 -5.78 9.27 23.24
N ILE A 579 -4.65 9.22 22.52
CA ILE A 579 -4.31 10.23 21.49
C ILE A 579 -4.70 9.87 20.06
N TYR A 580 -4.76 8.58 19.69
CA TYR A 580 -5.14 8.21 18.32
C TYR A 580 -6.65 8.34 18.13
N HIS A 581 -7.05 9.20 17.18
CA HIS A 581 -8.46 9.47 16.88
C HIS A 581 -8.76 9.20 15.41
N LEU A 582 -10.00 8.79 15.15
CA LEU A 582 -10.60 8.79 13.82
C LEU A 582 -11.42 10.07 13.65
N MET A 583 -10.99 10.94 12.73
CA MET A 583 -11.89 11.89 12.09
C MET A 583 -12.62 11.13 10.98
N GLY A 584 -13.88 10.78 11.19
CA GLY A 584 -14.62 9.91 10.28
C GLY A 584 -15.63 9.00 10.97
N ASP A 585 -16.28 8.15 10.17
CA ASP A 585 -17.24 7.16 10.63
C ASP A 585 -16.54 5.87 11.06
N PRO A 586 -16.68 5.41 12.31
CA PRO A 586 -15.96 4.24 12.81
C PRO A 586 -16.44 2.91 12.21
N SER A 587 -17.61 2.87 11.57
CA SER A 587 -18.14 1.66 10.92
C SER A 587 -17.81 1.55 9.43
N LEU A 588 -17.19 2.58 8.85
CA LEU A 588 -16.81 2.57 7.45
C LEU A 588 -15.76 1.46 7.21
N MET A 589 -15.95 0.65 6.18
CA MET A 589 -14.95 -0.31 5.69
C MET A 589 -14.17 0.35 4.55
N PRO A 590 -12.89 0.72 4.74
CA PRO A 590 -12.10 1.31 3.66
C PRO A 590 -11.93 0.32 2.50
N TYR A 591 -11.90 0.85 1.28
CA TYR A 591 -11.49 0.07 0.11
C TYR A 591 -9.98 0.23 -0.07
N ILE A 592 -9.32 -0.88 -0.39
CA ILE A 592 -7.93 -0.93 -0.84
C ILE A 592 -7.99 -1.77 -2.11
N GLY A 593 -7.96 -1.08 -3.24
CA GLY A 593 -8.28 -1.65 -4.53
C GLY A 593 -9.76 -1.62 -4.91
N VAL A 594 -10.03 -1.75 -6.20
CA VAL A 594 -11.37 -1.78 -6.80
C VAL A 594 -12.07 -3.09 -6.42
N PRO A 595 -13.14 -3.03 -5.61
CA PRO A 595 -13.78 -4.24 -5.10
C PRO A 595 -14.60 -4.95 -6.18
N ILE A 596 -14.65 -6.29 -6.09
CA ILE A 596 -15.52 -7.11 -6.92
C ILE A 596 -16.97 -7.15 -6.39
N VAL A 597 -17.92 -7.52 -7.26
CA VAL A 597 -19.35 -7.64 -6.91
C VAL A 597 -19.59 -8.78 -5.91
N LEU A 598 -20.53 -8.57 -4.99
CA LEU A 598 -20.98 -9.57 -4.03
C LEU A 598 -22.04 -10.51 -4.65
N ASN A 599 -21.86 -11.83 -4.53
CA ASN A 599 -22.85 -12.79 -5.01
C ASN A 599 -24.01 -12.97 -4.01
N VAL A 600 -25.23 -12.56 -4.39
CA VAL A 600 -26.43 -12.60 -3.53
C VAL A 600 -27.65 -13.11 -4.32
N SER A 601 -28.47 -13.97 -3.70
CA SER A 601 -29.77 -14.38 -4.25
C SER A 601 -30.85 -14.56 -3.19
N HIS A 602 -32.07 -14.12 -3.51
CA HIS A 602 -33.25 -14.23 -2.65
C HIS A 602 -34.55 -14.18 -3.49
N SER A 603 -35.71 -14.48 -2.90
CA SER A 603 -36.99 -14.32 -3.61
C SER A 603 -37.38 -12.85 -3.74
N SER A 604 -38.03 -12.47 -4.84
CA SER A 604 -38.43 -11.08 -5.10
C SER A 604 -39.74 -10.65 -4.41
N ALA A 605 -40.50 -11.60 -3.86
CA ALA A 605 -41.75 -11.32 -3.14
C ALA A 605 -42.02 -12.31 -2.00
N THR A 606 -42.83 -11.88 -1.02
CA THR A 606 -43.32 -12.72 0.08
C THR A 606 -44.70 -12.22 0.57
N PRO A 607 -45.64 -13.09 1.00
CA PRO A 607 -46.95 -12.64 1.46
C PRO A 607 -46.91 -11.84 2.77
N VAL A 608 -47.92 -10.99 3.00
CA VAL A 608 -48.17 -10.46 4.35
C VAL A 608 -48.36 -11.61 5.35
N GLY A 609 -47.90 -11.40 6.58
CA GLY A 609 -47.87 -12.42 7.62
C GLY A 609 -46.58 -13.23 7.67
N THR A 610 -45.66 -13.07 6.70
CA THR A 610 -44.32 -13.68 6.76
C THR A 610 -43.54 -13.18 7.98
N THR A 611 -42.89 -14.12 8.66
CA THR A 611 -42.05 -13.88 9.85
C THR A 611 -40.58 -14.26 9.65
N THR A 612 -40.25 -14.90 8.53
CA THR A 612 -38.88 -15.33 8.20
C THR A 612 -38.57 -15.12 6.73
N PHE A 613 -37.33 -14.81 6.41
CA PHE A 613 -36.87 -14.62 5.03
C PHE A 613 -35.46 -15.18 4.84
N SER A 614 -35.24 -15.96 3.78
CA SER A 614 -33.97 -16.62 3.51
C SER A 614 -33.22 -15.94 2.37
N VAL A 615 -31.93 -15.71 2.56
CA VAL A 615 -31.02 -15.06 1.61
C VAL A 615 -29.78 -15.92 1.46
N ASN A 616 -29.37 -16.21 0.22
CA ASN A 616 -28.05 -16.76 -0.04
C ASN A 616 -27.08 -15.61 -0.34
N ALA A 617 -25.93 -15.61 0.31
CA ALA A 617 -24.85 -14.66 0.17
C ALA A 617 -23.49 -15.38 0.34
N GLU A 618 -22.39 -14.64 0.25
CA GLU A 618 -21.08 -15.18 0.64
C GLU A 618 -20.96 -15.29 2.18
N GLU A 619 -20.15 -16.22 2.68
CA GLU A 619 -19.81 -16.27 4.10
C GLU A 619 -19.27 -14.91 4.59
N ASN A 620 -19.66 -14.55 5.83
CA ASN A 620 -19.39 -13.29 6.52
C ASN A 620 -20.00 -12.04 5.87
N ALA A 621 -20.82 -12.17 4.83
CA ALA A 621 -21.59 -11.04 4.34
C ALA A 621 -22.66 -10.65 5.39
N TYR A 622 -22.77 -9.37 5.69
CA TYR A 622 -23.78 -8.82 6.59
C TYR A 622 -25.05 -8.49 5.82
N VAL A 623 -26.12 -9.25 6.06
CA VAL A 623 -27.40 -9.16 5.37
C VAL A 623 -28.42 -8.46 6.25
N ALA A 624 -29.03 -7.39 5.75
CA ALA A 624 -30.03 -6.60 6.45
C ALA A 624 -31.33 -6.49 5.65
N ILE A 625 -32.46 -6.48 6.36
CA ILE A 625 -33.79 -6.23 5.78
C ILE A 625 -34.51 -5.12 6.54
N SER A 626 -35.02 -4.13 5.83
CA SER A 626 -35.69 -2.96 6.44
C SER A 626 -36.92 -2.53 5.64
N MET A 627 -37.90 -1.93 6.30
CA MET A 627 -39.14 -1.48 5.66
C MET A 627 -39.52 -0.09 6.16
N ASN A 628 -39.76 0.85 5.25
CA ASN A 628 -40.12 2.24 5.56
C ASN A 628 -39.13 2.91 6.54
N GLY A 629 -37.82 2.66 6.37
CA GLY A 629 -36.78 3.19 7.25
C GLY A 629 -36.67 2.52 8.63
N VAL A 630 -37.40 1.43 8.87
CA VAL A 630 -37.30 0.64 10.11
C VAL A 630 -36.59 -0.68 9.82
N LEU A 631 -35.48 -0.92 10.51
CA LEU A 631 -34.78 -2.20 10.47
C LEU A 631 -35.66 -3.32 11.03
N LEU A 632 -35.80 -4.41 10.29
CA LEU A 632 -36.57 -5.58 10.72
C LEU A 632 -35.66 -6.64 11.33
N ASP A 633 -34.55 -6.96 10.66
CA ASP A 633 -33.50 -7.87 11.14
C ASP A 633 -32.21 -7.68 10.34
N ALA A 634 -31.07 -8.03 10.93
CA ALA A 634 -29.78 -8.12 10.23
C ALA A 634 -28.87 -9.17 10.88
N GLN A 635 -28.18 -9.95 10.04
CA GLN A 635 -27.36 -11.09 10.47
C GLN A 635 -26.16 -11.29 9.55
N LEU A 636 -25.07 -11.85 10.10
CA LEU A 636 -23.92 -12.31 9.33
C LEU A 636 -24.20 -13.68 8.70
N ALA A 637 -23.80 -13.85 7.44
CA ALA A 637 -23.82 -15.13 6.76
C ALA A 637 -22.80 -16.10 7.35
N ASP A 638 -23.23 -17.34 7.61
CA ASP A 638 -22.36 -18.40 8.12
C ASP A 638 -21.55 -19.07 6.99
N VAL A 639 -20.79 -20.12 7.34
CA VAL A 639 -19.99 -20.93 6.41
C VAL A 639 -20.77 -21.55 5.25
N THR A 640 -22.10 -21.63 5.34
CA THR A 640 -22.96 -22.14 4.28
C THR A 640 -23.39 -21.06 3.28
N GLY A 641 -23.19 -19.78 3.63
CA GLY A 641 -23.64 -18.64 2.85
C GLY A 641 -25.16 -18.43 2.90
N ILE A 642 -25.86 -19.01 3.88
CA ILE A 642 -27.33 -18.87 3.99
C ILE A 642 -27.67 -18.11 5.26
N VAL A 643 -28.41 -17.00 5.11
CA VAL A 643 -28.96 -16.22 6.22
C VAL A 643 -30.47 -16.42 6.31
N ASN A 644 -30.98 -16.66 7.52
CA ASN A 644 -32.42 -16.76 7.79
C ASN A 644 -32.85 -15.62 8.73
N LEU A 645 -33.28 -14.52 8.14
CA LEU A 645 -33.77 -13.35 8.85
C LEU A 645 -35.11 -13.66 9.51
N THR A 646 -35.30 -13.21 10.75
CA THR A 646 -36.50 -13.45 11.56
C THR A 646 -37.03 -12.15 12.15
N PHE A 647 -38.29 -11.83 11.88
CA PHE A 647 -38.90 -10.55 12.26
C PHE A 647 -40.40 -10.70 12.58
N PRO A 648 -41.02 -9.74 13.30
CA PRO A 648 -42.45 -9.72 13.51
C PRO A 648 -43.24 -9.76 12.18
N ALA A 649 -44.39 -10.42 12.18
CA ALA A 649 -45.20 -10.61 10.97
C ALA A 649 -45.50 -9.27 10.27
N ILE A 650 -45.13 -9.15 8.99
CA ILE A 650 -45.37 -7.93 8.21
C ILE A 650 -46.87 -7.82 7.91
N ALA A 651 -47.52 -6.80 8.47
CA ALA A 651 -48.98 -6.68 8.46
C ALA A 651 -49.56 -6.01 7.20
N ASN A 652 -48.74 -5.26 6.46
CA ASN A 652 -49.17 -4.43 5.33
C ASN A 652 -48.41 -4.80 4.07
N VAL A 653 -49.06 -4.64 2.91
CA VAL A 653 -48.39 -4.68 1.61
C VAL A 653 -47.43 -3.49 1.47
N GLY A 654 -46.38 -3.66 0.68
CA GLY A 654 -45.37 -2.63 0.46
C GLY A 654 -44.05 -3.21 -0.01
N THR A 655 -43.03 -2.36 -0.12
CA THR A 655 -41.69 -2.77 -0.51
C THR A 655 -40.78 -2.80 0.71
N VAL A 656 -39.94 -3.83 0.77
CA VAL A 656 -38.92 -4.04 1.80
C VAL A 656 -37.57 -3.95 1.11
N ASP A 657 -36.65 -3.20 1.71
CA ASP A 657 -35.27 -3.08 1.27
C ASP A 657 -34.44 -4.25 1.80
N ILE A 658 -33.53 -4.75 0.97
CA ILE A 658 -32.48 -5.69 1.38
C ILE A 658 -31.11 -5.11 1.00
N VAL A 659 -30.19 -5.09 1.95
CA VAL A 659 -28.81 -4.63 1.75
C VAL A 659 -27.86 -5.71 2.24
N VAL A 660 -26.83 -6.00 1.46
CA VAL A 660 -25.76 -6.92 1.86
C VAL A 660 -24.40 -6.26 1.69
N THR A 661 -23.59 -6.30 2.75
CA THR A 661 -22.26 -5.67 2.78
C THR A 661 -21.18 -6.65 3.24
N LYS A 662 -19.94 -6.44 2.77
CA LYS A 662 -18.76 -7.22 3.13
C LYS A 662 -17.51 -6.39 2.78
N GLN A 663 -16.43 -6.55 3.54
CA GLN A 663 -15.15 -5.87 3.24
C GLN A 663 -14.67 -6.22 1.83
N PHE A 664 -14.09 -5.24 1.13
CA PHE A 664 -13.56 -5.37 -0.24
C PHE A 664 -14.57 -5.93 -1.25
N LYS A 665 -15.86 -5.65 -1.03
CA LYS A 665 -16.95 -5.99 -1.95
C LYS A 665 -17.83 -4.77 -2.20
N GLN A 666 -18.37 -4.70 -3.42
CA GLN A 666 -19.42 -3.75 -3.73
C GLN A 666 -20.70 -4.11 -2.94
N PRO A 667 -21.39 -3.15 -2.31
CA PRO A 667 -22.60 -3.41 -1.56
C PRO A 667 -23.72 -3.87 -2.49
N TYR A 668 -24.42 -4.95 -2.13
CA TYR A 668 -25.64 -5.34 -2.83
C TYR A 668 -26.83 -4.57 -2.26
N GLN A 669 -27.64 -3.96 -3.13
CA GLN A 669 -28.87 -3.26 -2.76
C GLN A 669 -30.04 -3.80 -3.61
N GLY A 670 -31.06 -4.37 -2.96
CA GLY A 670 -32.22 -4.97 -3.60
C GLY A 670 -33.53 -4.65 -2.90
N THR A 671 -34.64 -5.16 -3.43
CA THR A 671 -35.97 -5.01 -2.84
C THR A 671 -36.79 -6.30 -2.88
N ILE A 672 -37.73 -6.43 -1.93
CA ILE A 672 -38.66 -7.55 -1.80
C ILE A 672 -40.08 -6.99 -1.69
N GLN A 673 -41.01 -7.48 -2.52
CA GLN A 673 -42.40 -7.05 -2.49
C GLN A 673 -43.23 -7.84 -1.46
N ILE A 674 -43.94 -7.13 -0.59
CA ILE A 674 -44.91 -7.70 0.35
C ILE A 674 -46.30 -7.65 -0.25
N ILE A 675 -46.88 -8.83 -0.43
CA ILE A 675 -48.08 -9.02 -1.27
C ILE A 675 -49.31 -9.42 -0.44
N SER A 676 -50.49 -9.05 -0.93
CA SER A 676 -51.76 -9.47 -0.31
C SER A 676 -51.96 -10.98 -0.50
N PRO A 677 -52.43 -11.73 0.53
CA PRO A 677 -52.65 -13.16 0.41
C PRO A 677 -54.01 -13.48 -0.19
N THR A 678 -54.87 -12.48 -0.44
CA THR A 678 -56.25 -12.62 -0.93
C THR A 678 -56.46 -11.77 -2.18
N GLY A 679 -56.13 -12.34 -3.35
CA GLY A 679 -56.26 -11.67 -4.64
C GLY A 679 -55.16 -12.10 -5.62
N PRO A 680 -55.27 -11.72 -6.91
CA PRO A 680 -54.13 -11.83 -7.81
C PRO A 680 -53.03 -10.86 -7.41
N TYR A 681 -51.78 -11.27 -7.56
CA TYR A 681 -50.64 -10.39 -7.40
C TYR A 681 -49.56 -10.81 -8.38
N VAL A 682 -49.38 -10.00 -9.43
CA VAL A 682 -48.46 -10.32 -10.52
C VAL A 682 -47.16 -9.56 -10.30
N ILE A 683 -46.05 -10.28 -10.30
CA ILE A 683 -44.69 -9.73 -10.22
C ILE A 683 -43.92 -10.06 -11.48
N TYR A 684 -42.91 -9.26 -11.76
CA TYR A 684 -41.78 -9.68 -12.58
C TYR A 684 -41.12 -10.94 -11.97
N ALA A 685 -40.87 -11.95 -12.81
CA ALA A 685 -40.21 -13.19 -12.42
C ALA A 685 -38.77 -13.24 -12.92
N THR A 686 -38.59 -13.20 -14.24
CA THR A 686 -37.29 -13.27 -14.93
C THR A 686 -37.37 -12.52 -16.26
N ASN A 687 -36.24 -12.10 -16.79
CA ASN A 687 -36.12 -11.64 -18.16
C ASN A 687 -35.02 -12.42 -18.87
N THR A 688 -35.15 -12.51 -20.19
CA THR A 688 -34.07 -12.94 -21.07
C THR A 688 -33.84 -11.87 -22.12
N ILE A 689 -32.57 -11.61 -22.42
CA ILE A 689 -32.15 -10.67 -23.44
C ILE A 689 -31.94 -11.43 -24.74
N ASP A 690 -32.46 -10.86 -25.83
CA ASP A 690 -32.26 -11.28 -27.21
C ASP A 690 -31.79 -10.06 -28.01
N ASP A 691 -30.54 -10.09 -28.44
CA ASP A 691 -29.83 -9.05 -29.17
C ASP A 691 -29.50 -9.49 -30.60
N VAL A 692 -30.32 -10.36 -31.22
CA VAL A 692 -30.13 -10.83 -32.62
C VAL A 692 -30.01 -9.67 -33.64
N ALA A 693 -30.51 -8.47 -33.30
CA ALA A 693 -30.39 -7.27 -34.12
C ALA A 693 -29.06 -6.49 -33.92
N GLY A 694 -28.27 -6.86 -32.93
CA GLY A 694 -26.92 -6.39 -32.63
C GLY A 694 -25.86 -7.45 -32.96
N ASN A 695 -24.96 -7.73 -32.02
CA ASN A 695 -23.86 -8.68 -32.17
C ASN A 695 -24.21 -10.13 -31.75
N ASN A 696 -25.41 -10.35 -31.20
CA ASN A 696 -25.95 -11.66 -30.82
C ASN A 696 -25.09 -12.38 -29.75
N ASN A 697 -24.59 -11.63 -28.77
CA ASN A 697 -23.85 -12.12 -27.61
C ASN A 697 -24.72 -12.28 -26.34
N SER A 698 -26.02 -11.99 -26.42
CA SER A 698 -26.99 -12.01 -25.31
C SER A 698 -26.72 -10.99 -24.19
N LEU A 699 -25.92 -9.98 -24.48
CA LEU A 699 -25.68 -8.83 -23.63
C LEU A 699 -26.41 -7.60 -24.20
N VAL A 700 -26.31 -6.48 -23.49
CA VAL A 700 -27.02 -5.23 -23.84
C VAL A 700 -25.96 -4.19 -24.12
N ASP A 701 -25.44 -4.18 -25.34
CA ASP A 701 -24.30 -3.36 -25.69
C ASP A 701 -24.74 -1.99 -26.25
N TYR A 702 -23.84 -1.02 -26.19
CA TYR A 702 -24.02 0.30 -26.78
C TYR A 702 -24.49 0.20 -28.24
N ASN A 703 -25.31 1.18 -28.67
CA ASN A 703 -25.84 1.27 -30.03
C ASN A 703 -26.71 0.10 -30.52
N GLU A 704 -27.07 -0.86 -29.67
CA GLU A 704 -27.85 -2.02 -30.08
C GLU A 704 -29.36 -1.84 -29.92
N LEU A 705 -30.10 -2.56 -30.77
CA LEU A 705 -31.53 -2.76 -30.61
C LEU A 705 -31.77 -4.08 -29.88
N ILE A 706 -32.33 -3.98 -28.68
CA ILE A 706 -32.48 -5.11 -27.78
C ILE A 706 -33.94 -5.55 -27.72
N SER A 707 -34.15 -6.86 -27.76
CA SER A 707 -35.41 -7.52 -27.45
C SER A 707 -35.31 -8.14 -26.05
N MET A 708 -36.28 -7.86 -25.19
CA MET A 708 -36.33 -8.36 -23.83
C MET A 708 -37.63 -9.14 -23.64
N ASP A 709 -37.50 -10.47 -23.57
CA ASP A 709 -38.56 -11.34 -23.12
C ASP A 709 -38.66 -11.25 -21.60
N VAL A 710 -39.88 -11.07 -21.10
CA VAL A 710 -40.14 -10.92 -19.67
C VAL A 710 -41.14 -11.98 -19.25
N ASP A 711 -40.82 -12.69 -18.19
CA ASP A 711 -41.71 -13.59 -17.50
C ASP A 711 -42.32 -12.86 -16.30
N VAL A 712 -43.62 -13.09 -16.12
CA VAL A 712 -44.37 -12.61 -14.96
C VAL A 712 -44.93 -13.78 -14.18
N GLN A 713 -44.98 -13.66 -12.86
CA GLN A 713 -45.54 -14.67 -11.98
C GLN A 713 -46.71 -14.10 -11.19
N ASN A 714 -47.83 -14.83 -11.13
CA ASN A 714 -48.87 -14.53 -10.16
C ASN A 714 -48.57 -15.25 -8.84
N VAL A 715 -48.03 -14.50 -7.89
CA VAL A 715 -47.76 -14.95 -6.51
C VAL A 715 -48.97 -14.80 -5.58
N GLY A 716 -50.07 -14.23 -6.10
CA GLY A 716 -51.36 -14.15 -5.41
C GLY A 716 -52.14 -15.47 -5.39
N SER A 717 -53.23 -15.49 -4.62
CA SER A 717 -54.07 -16.67 -4.41
C SER A 717 -55.27 -16.78 -5.36
N VAL A 718 -55.46 -15.80 -6.26
CA VAL A 718 -56.56 -15.73 -7.24
C VAL A 718 -56.00 -15.45 -8.63
N ASN A 719 -56.70 -15.88 -9.69
CA ASN A 719 -56.32 -15.63 -11.08
C ASN A 719 -56.27 -14.12 -11.40
N ALA A 720 -55.19 -13.65 -12.02
CA ALA A 720 -55.12 -12.32 -12.63
C ALA A 720 -55.69 -12.40 -14.05
N ASN A 721 -56.73 -11.63 -14.38
CA ASN A 721 -57.42 -11.73 -15.66
C ASN A 721 -57.21 -10.49 -16.52
N SER A 722 -56.90 -10.68 -17.81
CA SER A 722 -56.66 -9.61 -18.79
C SER A 722 -55.68 -8.55 -18.29
N VAL A 723 -54.47 -8.99 -17.96
CA VAL A 723 -53.40 -8.14 -17.42
C VAL A 723 -52.72 -7.40 -18.57
N ASN A 724 -52.83 -6.08 -18.61
CA ASN A 724 -52.02 -5.22 -19.47
C ASN A 724 -50.70 -4.92 -18.78
N VAL A 725 -49.59 -5.13 -19.48
CA VAL A 725 -48.23 -4.91 -18.99
C VAL A 725 -47.60 -3.78 -19.78
N THR A 726 -46.96 -2.81 -19.12
CA THR A 726 -46.30 -1.65 -19.74
C THR A 726 -44.88 -1.46 -19.17
N LEU A 727 -43.87 -1.39 -20.04
CA LEU A 727 -42.48 -1.10 -19.68
C LEU A 727 -42.18 0.40 -19.88
N SER A 728 -41.46 1.03 -18.95
CA SER A 728 -41.02 2.42 -19.09
C SER A 728 -39.68 2.66 -18.40
N THR A 729 -38.96 3.71 -18.81
CA THR A 729 -37.76 4.21 -18.12
C THR A 729 -37.63 5.72 -18.36
N THR A 730 -36.95 6.41 -17.45
CA THR A 730 -36.58 7.83 -17.58
C THR A 730 -35.11 8.02 -17.99
N ASN A 731 -34.35 6.94 -18.11
CA ASN A 731 -32.92 7.00 -18.38
C ASN A 731 -32.65 7.40 -19.84
N PRO A 732 -31.90 8.49 -20.10
CA PRO A 732 -31.66 8.98 -21.46
C PRO A 732 -30.77 8.06 -22.30
N ALA A 733 -30.07 7.09 -21.70
CA ALA A 733 -29.24 6.11 -22.41
C ALA A 733 -30.06 5.11 -23.24
N VAL A 734 -31.38 5.04 -23.03
CA VAL A 734 -32.25 4.07 -23.69
C VAL A 734 -33.52 4.72 -24.24
N THR A 735 -33.91 4.33 -25.46
CA THR A 735 -35.21 4.68 -26.05
C THR A 735 -36.09 3.43 -26.17
N VAL A 736 -37.18 3.35 -25.40
CA VAL A 736 -38.13 2.23 -25.46
C VAL A 736 -38.99 2.31 -26.73
N ILE A 737 -39.07 1.21 -27.48
CA ILE A 737 -39.79 1.11 -28.76
C ILE A 737 -41.09 0.32 -28.59
N THR A 738 -41.01 -0.96 -28.24
CA THR A 738 -42.17 -1.77 -27.87
C THR A 738 -42.28 -1.80 -26.36
N ASN A 739 -43.35 -1.20 -25.83
CA ASN A 739 -43.47 -0.95 -24.40
C ASN A 739 -44.73 -1.54 -23.76
N SER A 740 -45.59 -2.27 -24.49
CA SER A 740 -46.83 -2.79 -23.91
C SER A 740 -47.26 -4.13 -24.50
N ALA A 741 -47.90 -4.95 -23.67
CA ALA A 741 -48.44 -6.26 -24.05
C ALA A 741 -49.65 -6.62 -23.15
N ALA A 742 -50.46 -7.61 -23.57
CA ALA A 742 -51.62 -8.06 -22.81
C ALA A 742 -51.62 -9.58 -22.60
N ILE A 743 -51.86 -10.01 -21.36
CA ILE A 743 -51.91 -11.42 -20.95
C ILE A 743 -53.36 -11.78 -20.57
N PRO A 744 -53.98 -12.78 -21.22
CA PRO A 744 -55.39 -13.12 -20.96
C PRO A 744 -55.66 -13.58 -19.53
N ILE A 745 -54.80 -14.40 -18.95
CA ILE A 745 -54.94 -14.93 -17.59
C ILE A 745 -53.59 -15.40 -17.04
N ILE A 746 -53.35 -15.18 -15.75
CA ILE A 746 -52.22 -15.74 -15.00
C ILE A 746 -52.79 -16.41 -13.75
N ASN A 747 -52.75 -17.75 -13.67
CA ASN A 747 -53.26 -18.49 -12.50
C ASN A 747 -52.31 -18.37 -11.30
N PRO A 748 -52.79 -18.59 -10.05
CA PRO A 748 -51.93 -18.65 -8.87
C PRO A 748 -50.73 -19.57 -9.06
N SER A 749 -49.56 -19.11 -8.59
CA SER A 749 -48.25 -19.75 -8.72
C SER A 749 -47.75 -19.97 -10.16
N GLN A 750 -48.50 -19.52 -11.18
CA GLN A 750 -48.11 -19.68 -12.57
C GLN A 750 -47.10 -18.59 -12.98
N ILE A 751 -46.02 -19.01 -13.64
CA ILE A 751 -45.08 -18.15 -14.37
C ILE A 751 -45.48 -18.20 -15.86
N LEU A 752 -45.54 -17.03 -16.51
CA LEU A 752 -45.87 -16.88 -17.93
C LEU A 752 -44.98 -15.82 -18.59
N SER A 753 -44.44 -16.17 -19.75
CA SER A 753 -43.80 -15.20 -20.65
C SER A 753 -44.82 -14.27 -21.26
N ILE A 754 -44.47 -12.99 -21.34
CA ILE A 754 -45.24 -11.98 -22.06
C ILE A 754 -45.28 -12.38 -23.55
N PRO A 755 -46.45 -12.32 -24.22
CA PRO A 755 -46.61 -12.83 -25.59
C PRO A 755 -45.92 -11.99 -26.67
N THR A 756 -45.37 -10.84 -26.32
CA THR A 756 -44.61 -9.97 -27.23
C THR A 756 -43.46 -9.36 -26.43
N PRO A 757 -42.20 -9.59 -26.83
CA PRO A 757 -41.06 -9.01 -26.12
C PRO A 757 -41.11 -7.49 -26.15
N PHE A 758 -40.57 -6.88 -25.11
CA PHE A 758 -40.29 -5.45 -25.15
C PHE A 758 -39.06 -5.20 -26.00
N THR A 759 -38.99 -4.04 -26.65
CA THR A 759 -37.79 -3.69 -27.43
C THR A 759 -37.35 -2.26 -27.10
N PHE A 760 -36.05 -2.03 -27.08
CA PHE A 760 -35.47 -0.72 -26.81
C PHE A 760 -34.12 -0.54 -27.51
N GLN A 761 -33.80 0.71 -27.85
CA GLN A 761 -32.55 1.10 -28.48
C GLN A 761 -31.59 1.68 -27.41
N VAL A 762 -30.38 1.14 -27.32
CA VAL A 762 -29.30 1.69 -26.50
C VAL A 762 -28.61 2.83 -27.28
N ALA A 763 -28.22 3.89 -26.57
CA ALA A 763 -27.46 4.99 -27.16
C ALA A 763 -26.05 4.54 -27.58
N ASN A 764 -25.46 5.21 -28.57
CA ASN A 764 -24.12 4.90 -29.09
C ASN A 764 -22.97 5.44 -28.21
N ASN A 765 -23.29 6.19 -27.15
CA ASN A 765 -22.32 6.67 -26.17
C ASN A 765 -22.94 6.49 -24.79
N VAL A 766 -22.58 5.39 -24.15
CA VAL A 766 -22.95 5.07 -22.77
C VAL A 766 -21.68 4.76 -21.99
N VAL A 767 -21.73 5.02 -20.69
CA VAL A 767 -20.69 4.59 -19.75
C VAL A 767 -20.80 3.07 -19.60
N ASP A 768 -19.67 2.39 -19.60
CA ASP A 768 -19.63 0.94 -19.42
C ASP A 768 -20.21 0.55 -18.05
N GLN A 769 -20.88 -0.60 -17.99
CA GLN A 769 -21.60 -1.12 -16.83
C GLN A 769 -22.72 -0.21 -16.27
N HIS A 770 -23.23 0.76 -17.03
CA HIS A 770 -24.31 1.64 -16.57
C HIS A 770 -25.63 0.89 -16.35
N VAL A 771 -26.21 0.97 -15.15
CA VAL A 771 -27.47 0.28 -14.82
C VAL A 771 -28.68 1.13 -15.19
N VAL A 772 -29.50 0.64 -16.13
CA VAL A 772 -30.80 1.21 -16.46
C VAL A 772 -31.89 0.53 -15.64
N VAL A 773 -32.66 1.36 -14.94
CA VAL A 773 -33.84 0.93 -14.19
C VAL A 773 -35.09 1.10 -15.06
N PHE A 774 -35.76 0.00 -15.36
CA PHE A 774 -37.08 -0.02 -16.01
C PHE A 774 -38.19 -0.26 -14.99
N THR A 775 -39.34 0.38 -15.20
CA THR A 775 -40.58 0.13 -14.47
C THR A 775 -41.52 -0.70 -15.34
N LEU A 776 -42.00 -1.81 -14.81
CA LEU A 776 -42.97 -2.73 -15.41
C LEU A 776 -44.31 -2.61 -14.67
N ASP A 777 -45.26 -1.88 -15.26
CA ASP A 777 -46.61 -1.69 -14.71
C ASP A 777 -47.59 -2.73 -15.27
N MET A 778 -48.32 -3.40 -14.39
CA MET A 778 -49.26 -4.47 -14.70
C MET A 778 -50.65 -4.13 -14.16
N ILE A 779 -51.67 -4.13 -15.01
CA ILE A 779 -53.04 -3.74 -14.65
C ILE A 779 -54.04 -4.79 -15.13
N ASP A 780 -54.84 -5.38 -14.24
CA ASP A 780 -55.88 -6.34 -14.60
C ASP A 780 -57.24 -5.70 -14.97
N ASN A 781 -58.19 -6.53 -15.40
CA ASN A 781 -59.55 -6.06 -15.76
C ASN A 781 -60.38 -5.52 -14.59
N LEU A 782 -59.97 -5.76 -13.35
CA LEU A 782 -60.60 -5.23 -12.14
C LEU A 782 -59.89 -3.97 -11.62
N SER A 783 -58.93 -3.44 -12.40
CA SER A 783 -58.11 -2.28 -12.04
C SER A 783 -57.18 -2.53 -10.85
N ASN A 784 -56.85 -3.78 -10.55
CA ASN A 784 -55.71 -4.07 -9.67
C ASN A 784 -54.43 -3.72 -10.42
N THR A 785 -53.57 -2.93 -9.78
CA THR A 785 -52.31 -2.46 -10.35
C THR A 785 -51.14 -3.04 -9.56
N TRP A 786 -50.17 -3.60 -10.26
CA TRP A 786 -48.89 -4.06 -9.71
C TRP A 786 -47.77 -3.40 -10.49
N SER A 787 -46.66 -3.10 -9.83
CA SER A 787 -45.48 -2.55 -10.49
C SER A 787 -44.27 -3.36 -10.06
N SER A 788 -43.34 -3.57 -10.98
CA SER A 788 -42.07 -4.23 -10.71
C SER A 788 -40.94 -3.46 -11.37
N THR A 789 -39.73 -3.64 -10.86
CA THR A 789 -38.54 -2.98 -11.40
C THR A 789 -37.66 -4.02 -12.07
N ILE A 790 -37.12 -3.68 -13.24
CA ILE A 790 -36.16 -4.52 -13.98
C ILE A 790 -34.89 -3.69 -14.16
N ASN A 791 -33.77 -4.19 -13.64
CA ASN A 791 -32.46 -3.56 -13.81
C ASN A 791 -31.73 -4.24 -14.97
N VAL A 792 -31.22 -3.45 -15.90
CA VAL A 792 -30.47 -3.93 -17.06
C VAL A 792 -29.14 -3.18 -17.10
N VAL A 793 -28.04 -3.92 -17.15
CA VAL A 793 -26.69 -3.36 -17.30
C VAL A 793 -26.45 -3.07 -18.77
N LEU A 794 -25.98 -1.88 -19.11
CA LEU A 794 -25.51 -1.52 -20.45
C LEU A 794 -24.00 -1.70 -20.51
N ASN A 795 -23.49 -2.33 -21.55
CA ASN A 795 -22.05 -2.49 -21.75
C ASN A 795 -21.51 -1.55 -22.84
N ALA A 796 -20.30 -1.07 -22.63
CA ALA A 796 -19.54 -0.27 -23.59
C ALA A 796 -18.06 -0.69 -23.59
N PRO A 797 -17.32 -0.38 -24.66
CA PRO A 797 -15.87 -0.58 -24.69
C PRO A 797 -15.17 0.43 -23.79
N VAL A 798 -14.05 0.02 -23.20
CA VAL A 798 -13.10 0.90 -22.49
C VAL A 798 -11.75 0.65 -23.12
N LEU A 799 -11.24 1.64 -23.86
CA LEU A 799 -9.98 1.51 -24.58
C LEU A 799 -8.81 1.83 -23.66
N ASP A 800 -7.75 1.04 -23.76
CA ASP A 800 -6.49 1.25 -23.06
C ASP A 800 -5.31 0.70 -23.88
N HIS A 801 -4.14 0.64 -23.25
CA HIS A 801 -2.93 0.02 -23.73
C HIS A 801 -2.18 -0.63 -22.56
N THR A 802 -1.22 -1.49 -22.86
CA THR A 802 -0.46 -2.25 -21.84
C THR A 802 0.99 -1.78 -21.77
N THR A 803 1.75 -2.09 -22.83
CA THR A 803 3.15 -1.71 -22.97
C THR A 803 3.48 -1.47 -24.44
N PHE A 804 4.55 -0.71 -24.69
CA PHE A 804 5.16 -0.62 -26.01
C PHE A 804 6.43 -1.48 -26.04
N THR A 805 6.72 -2.05 -27.20
CA THR A 805 7.95 -2.82 -27.44
C THR A 805 8.65 -2.31 -28.69
N ILE A 806 9.98 -2.35 -28.67
CA ILE A 806 10.83 -1.99 -29.79
C ILE A 806 11.27 -3.29 -30.46
N ASN A 807 10.87 -3.47 -31.73
CA ASN A 807 11.28 -4.60 -32.56
C ASN A 807 12.18 -4.11 -33.70
N ASP A 808 13.47 -4.31 -33.53
CA ASP A 808 14.52 -3.95 -34.49
C ASP A 808 15.19 -5.20 -35.09
N ALA A 809 14.75 -6.41 -34.76
CA ALA A 809 15.37 -7.67 -35.18
C ALA A 809 15.50 -7.87 -36.71
N THR A 810 14.64 -7.22 -37.50
CA THR A 810 14.63 -7.35 -38.98
C THR A 810 15.17 -6.12 -39.71
N LEU A 811 15.06 -4.93 -39.10
CA LEU A 811 15.31 -3.64 -39.75
C LEU A 811 16.38 -2.77 -39.05
N GLY A 812 16.82 -3.19 -37.86
CA GLY A 812 17.92 -2.62 -37.06
C GLY A 812 18.92 -3.72 -36.67
N ASN A 813 19.47 -3.64 -35.46
CA ASN A 813 20.54 -4.54 -35.00
C ASN A 813 20.05 -5.73 -34.13
N GLY A 814 18.80 -5.72 -33.70
CA GLY A 814 18.14 -6.79 -32.95
C GLY A 814 18.37 -6.76 -31.45
N ASN A 815 18.75 -5.63 -30.88
CA ASN A 815 18.97 -5.46 -29.44
C ASN A 815 17.72 -4.98 -28.67
N GLY A 816 16.61 -4.72 -29.37
CA GLY A 816 15.35 -4.25 -28.79
C GLY A 816 15.38 -2.79 -28.35
N ARG A 817 16.22 -1.94 -28.95
CA ARG A 817 16.43 -0.54 -28.54
C ARG A 817 16.29 0.41 -29.74
N LEU A 818 16.13 1.69 -29.45
CA LEU A 818 16.22 2.73 -30.47
C LEU A 818 17.71 3.03 -30.68
N ASP A 819 18.24 2.82 -31.87
CA ASP A 819 19.61 3.20 -32.18
C ASP A 819 19.68 4.19 -33.34
N ALA A 820 20.71 5.04 -33.32
CA ALA A 820 20.89 6.07 -34.35
C ALA A 820 21.13 5.42 -35.71
N GLY A 821 20.31 5.80 -36.71
CA GLY A 821 20.40 5.30 -38.08
C GLY A 821 19.56 4.06 -38.33
N GLU A 822 18.83 3.57 -37.33
CA GLU A 822 18.00 2.39 -37.47
C GLU A 822 16.58 2.71 -37.94
N THR A 823 15.99 1.73 -38.61
CA THR A 823 14.56 1.68 -38.87
C THR A 823 14.01 0.50 -38.10
N LEU A 824 12.94 0.70 -37.33
CA LEU A 824 12.40 -0.34 -36.46
C LEU A 824 10.89 -0.25 -36.37
N GLU A 825 10.30 -1.25 -35.72
CA GLU A 825 8.87 -1.33 -35.44
C GLU A 825 8.62 -1.04 -33.97
N LEU A 826 7.86 0.02 -33.68
CA LEU A 826 7.23 0.23 -32.38
C LEU A 826 5.91 -0.52 -32.34
N ILE A 827 5.81 -1.49 -31.45
CA ILE A 827 4.61 -2.31 -31.30
C ILE A 827 3.92 -1.88 -30.01
N ILE A 828 2.73 -1.29 -30.12
CA ILE A 828 1.89 -0.87 -29.00
C ILE A 828 0.65 -1.74 -29.00
N ASN A 829 0.38 -2.36 -27.86
CA ASN A 829 -0.76 -3.24 -27.73
C ASN A 829 -1.98 -2.46 -27.23
N ALA A 830 -2.94 -2.19 -28.12
CA ALA A 830 -4.25 -1.66 -27.76
C ALA A 830 -5.05 -2.75 -27.04
N THR A 831 -5.75 -2.38 -25.97
CA THR A 831 -6.61 -3.27 -25.19
C THR A 831 -8.00 -2.69 -25.04
N ASN A 832 -9.00 -3.56 -24.99
CA ASN A 832 -10.35 -3.20 -24.60
C ASN A 832 -10.66 -3.86 -23.24
N THR A 833 -10.68 -3.07 -22.18
CA THR A 833 -10.97 -3.48 -20.80
C THR A 833 -12.46 -3.34 -20.44
N GLY A 834 -13.28 -2.83 -21.37
CA GLY A 834 -14.72 -2.69 -21.19
C GLY A 834 -15.47 -3.99 -21.47
N HIS A 835 -16.80 -3.93 -21.38
CA HIS A 835 -17.68 -5.10 -21.46
C HIS A 835 -18.43 -5.24 -22.79
N ALA A 836 -18.08 -4.45 -23.81
CA ALA A 836 -18.59 -4.60 -25.18
C ALA A 836 -17.46 -4.58 -26.21
N ASP A 837 -17.63 -5.34 -27.30
CA ASP A 837 -16.72 -5.31 -28.45
C ASP A 837 -16.80 -3.95 -29.17
N ILE A 838 -15.69 -3.52 -29.79
CA ILE A 838 -15.65 -2.29 -30.57
C ILE A 838 -14.99 -2.50 -31.92
N ASP A 839 -15.55 -1.88 -32.95
CA ASP A 839 -15.14 -2.05 -34.34
C ASP A 839 -14.62 -0.74 -34.95
N ASN A 840 -13.82 -0.87 -36.02
CA ASN A 840 -13.35 0.23 -36.88
C ASN A 840 -12.50 1.28 -36.15
N LEU A 841 -11.61 0.84 -35.27
CA LEU A 841 -10.70 1.74 -34.56
C LEU A 841 -9.53 2.16 -35.44
N ILE A 842 -8.99 3.34 -35.15
CA ILE A 842 -7.77 3.86 -35.74
C ILE A 842 -6.81 4.17 -34.58
N ALA A 843 -5.67 3.50 -34.56
CA ALA A 843 -4.56 3.82 -33.69
C ALA A 843 -3.60 4.76 -34.43
N THR A 844 -3.18 5.85 -33.82
CA THR A 844 -2.26 6.83 -34.39
C THR A 844 -1.06 7.08 -33.49
N LEU A 845 0.09 7.33 -34.12
CA LEU A 845 1.34 7.63 -33.44
C LEU A 845 1.90 8.96 -33.92
N GLY A 846 2.30 9.81 -32.98
CA GLY A 846 2.98 11.08 -33.20
C GLY A 846 4.30 11.16 -32.45
N SER A 847 5.18 12.08 -32.85
CA SER A 847 6.39 12.44 -32.11
C SER A 847 6.72 13.91 -32.35
N LEU A 848 7.24 14.58 -31.32
CA LEU A 848 7.73 15.97 -31.41
C LEU A 848 9.24 16.04 -31.73
N SER A 849 9.95 14.91 -31.74
CA SER A 849 11.39 14.88 -32.00
C SER A 849 11.71 15.13 -33.47
N SER A 850 12.63 16.05 -33.77
CA SER A 850 13.13 16.24 -35.14
C SER A 850 14.02 15.10 -35.64
N TYR A 851 14.45 14.20 -34.76
CA TYR A 851 15.33 13.07 -35.08
C TYR A 851 14.59 11.78 -35.43
N VAL A 852 13.28 11.72 -35.18
CA VAL A 852 12.46 10.53 -35.44
C VAL A 852 11.46 10.82 -36.55
N THR A 853 11.49 9.99 -37.58
CA THR A 853 10.50 10.01 -38.65
C THR A 853 9.52 8.86 -38.45
N ILE A 854 8.23 9.18 -38.38
CA ILE A 854 7.16 8.18 -38.30
C ILE A 854 6.73 7.81 -39.73
N ASN A 855 7.11 6.62 -40.18
CA ASN A 855 6.83 6.14 -41.54
C ASN A 855 5.40 5.59 -41.65
N THR A 856 4.91 4.98 -40.58
CA THR A 856 3.51 4.55 -40.43
C THR A 856 2.90 5.34 -39.28
N ALA A 857 2.07 6.34 -39.57
CA ALA A 857 1.46 7.20 -38.53
C ALA A 857 0.10 6.69 -38.02
N SER A 858 -0.52 5.74 -38.73
CA SER A 858 -1.83 5.22 -38.37
C SER A 858 -1.98 3.75 -38.73
N VAL A 859 -2.60 2.98 -37.85
CA VAL A 859 -2.94 1.56 -38.02
C VAL A 859 -4.45 1.41 -37.83
N ASN A 860 -5.12 0.82 -38.81
CA ASN A 860 -6.56 0.50 -38.68
C ASN A 860 -6.72 -0.85 -37.98
N MET A 861 -7.65 -0.92 -37.03
CA MET A 861 -8.06 -2.16 -36.38
C MET A 861 -9.52 -2.42 -36.73
N ASN A 862 -9.80 -3.61 -37.25
CA ASN A 862 -11.16 -3.97 -37.66
C ASN A 862 -12.09 -4.11 -36.46
N SER A 863 -11.61 -4.79 -35.42
CA SER A 863 -12.33 -5.01 -34.16
C SER A 863 -11.33 -5.17 -33.02
N LEU A 864 -11.76 -4.82 -31.81
CA LEU A 864 -11.07 -5.10 -30.57
C LEU A 864 -12.08 -5.62 -29.57
N ASN A 865 -12.11 -6.95 -29.42
CA ASN A 865 -13.09 -7.61 -28.59
C ASN A 865 -12.79 -7.42 -27.09
N ILE A 866 -13.76 -7.71 -26.23
CA ILE A 866 -13.62 -7.66 -24.76
C ILE A 866 -12.38 -8.45 -24.32
N ASN A 867 -11.55 -7.83 -23.47
CA ASN A 867 -10.28 -8.37 -22.97
C ASN A 867 -9.27 -8.77 -24.05
N GLN A 868 -9.53 -8.41 -25.31
CA GLN A 868 -8.59 -8.65 -26.39
C GLN A 868 -7.51 -7.58 -26.37
N GLN A 869 -6.30 -8.04 -26.64
CA GLN A 869 -5.16 -7.20 -26.94
C GLN A 869 -4.84 -7.33 -28.43
N GLN A 870 -4.61 -6.21 -29.09
CA GLN A 870 -4.18 -6.19 -30.48
C GLN A 870 -2.94 -5.31 -30.63
N ALA A 871 -1.89 -5.91 -31.20
CA ALA A 871 -0.68 -5.20 -31.57
C ALA A 871 -0.95 -4.23 -32.72
N THR A 872 -0.63 -2.95 -32.48
CA THR A 872 -0.53 -1.90 -33.49
C THR A 872 0.95 -1.64 -33.75
N VAL A 873 1.35 -1.79 -35.03
CA VAL A 873 2.77 -1.77 -35.42
C VAL A 873 3.06 -0.50 -36.21
N PHE A 874 3.89 0.37 -35.64
CA PHE A 874 4.30 1.62 -36.25
C PHE A 874 5.77 1.53 -36.68
N ASN A 875 6.02 1.69 -37.98
CA ASN A 875 7.37 1.75 -38.50
C ASN A 875 7.94 3.16 -38.31
N ILE A 876 9.10 3.26 -37.69
CA ILE A 876 9.80 4.53 -37.46
C ILE A 876 11.26 4.43 -37.89
N THR A 877 11.87 5.56 -38.21
CA THR A 877 13.30 5.68 -38.52
C THR A 877 13.92 6.74 -37.63
N VAL A 878 15.04 6.39 -36.99
CA VAL A 878 15.87 7.30 -36.20
C VAL A 878 17.01 7.81 -37.07
N ASP A 879 17.23 9.13 -37.12
CA ASP A 879 18.28 9.73 -37.95
C ASP A 879 19.68 9.21 -37.53
N ALA A 880 20.56 8.94 -38.49
CA ALA A 880 21.92 8.44 -38.23
C ALA A 880 22.81 9.45 -37.47
N ASN A 881 22.45 10.73 -37.47
CA ASN A 881 23.14 11.77 -36.72
C ASN A 881 22.50 12.02 -35.35
N THR A 882 21.53 11.20 -34.93
CA THR A 882 20.91 11.32 -33.62
C THR A 882 21.99 11.11 -32.55
N PRO A 883 22.23 12.09 -31.66
CA PRO A 883 23.18 11.90 -30.57
C PRO A 883 22.76 10.72 -29.69
N LEU A 884 23.72 9.88 -29.28
CA LEU A 884 23.48 8.83 -28.28
C LEU A 884 22.95 9.46 -26.98
N GLY A 885 21.98 8.81 -26.35
CA GLY A 885 21.27 9.34 -25.19
C GLY A 885 20.13 10.32 -25.51
N THR A 886 19.74 10.50 -26.78
CA THR A 886 18.63 11.41 -27.15
C THR A 886 17.29 10.89 -26.64
N TYR A 887 16.56 11.71 -25.88
CA TYR A 887 15.23 11.42 -25.39
C TYR A 887 14.15 11.70 -26.43
N VAL A 888 13.25 10.75 -26.68
CA VAL A 888 12.16 10.86 -27.64
C VAL A 888 10.83 10.57 -26.97
N GLU A 889 9.89 11.50 -27.07
CA GLU A 889 8.49 11.34 -26.64
C GLU A 889 7.59 10.99 -27.84
N PHE A 890 6.67 10.06 -27.62
CA PHE A 890 5.69 9.57 -28.57
C PHE A 890 4.28 9.75 -28.02
N SER A 891 3.36 10.30 -28.82
CA SER A 891 1.94 10.42 -28.50
C SER A 891 1.15 9.34 -29.21
N TYR A 892 0.36 8.57 -28.48
CA TYR A 892 -0.47 7.47 -28.98
C TYR A 892 -1.95 7.74 -28.72
N ASP A 893 -2.79 7.54 -29.75
CA ASP A 893 -4.23 7.73 -29.68
C ASP A 893 -4.93 6.57 -30.39
N VAL A 894 -5.90 5.92 -29.73
CA VAL A 894 -6.74 4.87 -30.31
C VAL A 894 -8.21 5.22 -30.13
N ASN A 895 -8.96 5.32 -31.24
CA ASN A 895 -10.37 5.73 -31.20
C ASN A 895 -11.18 5.23 -32.40
N ASP A 896 -12.51 5.26 -32.28
CA ASP A 896 -13.49 5.03 -33.37
C ASP A 896 -14.29 6.32 -33.74
N GLY A 897 -13.95 7.45 -33.10
CA GLY A 897 -14.64 8.73 -33.21
C GLY A 897 -15.72 8.98 -32.15
N VAL A 898 -16.08 7.98 -31.35
CA VAL A 898 -16.99 8.10 -30.19
C VAL A 898 -16.26 7.77 -28.89
N TYR A 899 -15.61 6.62 -28.84
CA TYR A 899 -14.73 6.16 -27.77
C TYR A 899 -13.27 6.42 -28.16
N SER A 900 -12.46 6.85 -27.20
CA SER A 900 -11.05 7.20 -27.44
C SER A 900 -10.18 7.00 -26.20
N HIS A 901 -8.94 6.59 -26.41
CA HIS A 901 -7.87 6.55 -25.41
C HIS A 901 -6.63 7.27 -25.93
N ASN A 902 -6.06 8.17 -25.12
CA ASN A 902 -4.87 8.96 -25.47
C ASN A 902 -3.79 8.76 -24.40
N HIS A 903 -2.55 8.49 -24.82
CA HIS A 903 -1.42 8.31 -23.91
C HIS A 903 -0.12 8.84 -24.54
N SER A 904 0.90 9.12 -23.73
CA SER A 904 2.25 9.48 -24.22
C SER A 904 3.32 8.68 -23.50
N PHE A 905 4.29 8.15 -24.23
CA PHE A 905 5.42 7.37 -23.68
C PHE A 905 6.74 7.86 -24.27
N ASN A 906 7.86 7.45 -23.67
CA ASN A 906 9.19 7.94 -24.03
C ASN A 906 10.22 6.81 -24.14
N ALA A 907 11.27 7.05 -24.91
CA ALA A 907 12.40 6.14 -25.05
C ALA A 907 13.70 6.89 -25.41
N VAL A 908 14.85 6.31 -25.06
CA VAL A 908 16.18 6.88 -25.28
C VAL A 908 16.86 6.20 -26.47
N VAL A 909 17.48 7.00 -27.34
CA VAL A 909 18.23 6.51 -28.50
C VAL A 909 19.68 6.15 -28.10
N GLY A 910 20.03 4.87 -28.17
CA GLY A 910 21.35 4.32 -27.89
C GLY A 910 21.63 4.17 -26.40
N ILE A 911 22.30 3.07 -26.04
CA ILE A 911 22.93 2.90 -24.72
C ILE A 911 24.44 3.13 -24.84
N ILE A 912 25.06 3.58 -23.76
CA ILE A 912 26.50 3.73 -23.66
C ILE A 912 26.94 2.69 -22.65
N ASP A 913 27.52 1.58 -23.08
CA ASP A 913 27.91 0.46 -22.21
C ASP A 913 29.35 0.00 -22.43
N GLU A 914 29.90 -0.67 -21.42
CA GLU A 914 31.13 -1.47 -21.48
C GLU A 914 30.82 -2.89 -21.02
N ASP A 915 30.89 -3.83 -21.95
CA ASP A 915 30.69 -5.26 -21.78
C ASP A 915 32.01 -6.06 -21.89
N TYR A 916 33.15 -5.40 -22.06
CA TYR A 916 34.49 -5.99 -22.17
C TYR A 916 34.70 -6.97 -23.32
N GLU A 917 33.77 -7.07 -24.27
CA GLU A 917 33.83 -8.03 -25.39
C GLU A 917 34.93 -7.73 -26.42
N THR A 918 35.58 -6.57 -26.28
CA THR A 918 36.82 -6.25 -27.00
C THR A 918 38.02 -7.11 -26.55
N GLY A 919 37.91 -7.80 -25.41
CA GLY A 919 38.96 -8.62 -24.80
C GLY A 919 40.09 -7.80 -24.18
N ASP A 920 39.95 -6.47 -24.11
CA ASP A 920 40.85 -5.53 -23.45
C ASP A 920 40.08 -4.29 -22.95
N PHE A 921 40.77 -3.34 -22.31
CA PHE A 921 40.15 -2.09 -21.81
C PHE A 921 40.25 -0.94 -22.84
N THR A 922 40.28 -1.25 -24.15
CA THR A 922 40.49 -0.21 -25.18
C THR A 922 39.22 0.43 -25.72
N ASN A 923 38.05 -0.07 -25.32
CA ASN A 923 36.75 0.46 -25.71
C ASN A 923 36.52 1.88 -25.17
N TYR A 924 36.90 2.13 -23.91
CA TYR A 924 36.93 3.46 -23.28
C TYR A 924 38.29 3.83 -22.69
N ALA A 925 38.47 5.10 -22.34
CA ALA A 925 39.70 5.63 -21.73
C ALA A 925 39.81 5.29 -20.23
N TRP A 926 39.80 4.00 -19.89
CA TRP A 926 39.95 3.52 -18.53
C TRP A 926 41.27 3.94 -17.88
N VAL A 927 41.21 4.36 -16.63
CA VAL A 927 42.35 4.68 -15.77
C VAL A 927 42.45 3.62 -14.69
N GLN A 928 43.63 3.02 -14.55
CA GLN A 928 43.86 1.93 -13.59
C GLN A 928 44.94 2.29 -12.57
N GLY A 929 44.86 1.68 -11.40
CA GLY A 929 45.80 1.87 -10.29
C GLY A 929 47.14 1.15 -10.47
N ALA A 930 47.93 1.09 -9.38
CA ALA A 930 49.23 0.41 -9.36
C ALA A 930 49.12 -1.10 -9.60
N PHE A 931 48.00 -1.69 -9.19
CA PHE A 931 47.62 -3.06 -9.46
C PHE A 931 46.45 -3.06 -10.44
N PRO A 932 46.71 -3.20 -11.76
CA PRO A 932 45.68 -3.05 -12.78
C PRO A 932 44.66 -4.18 -12.74
N TRP A 933 43.43 -3.86 -13.09
CA TRP A 933 42.39 -4.84 -13.40
C TRP A 933 42.73 -5.58 -14.69
N THR A 934 42.29 -6.82 -14.81
CA THR A 934 42.57 -7.71 -15.95
C THR A 934 41.29 -8.26 -16.53
N ILE A 935 41.26 -8.52 -17.84
CA ILE A 935 40.13 -9.20 -18.46
C ILE A 935 40.15 -10.68 -18.10
N ASP A 936 39.02 -11.20 -17.64
CA ASP A 936 38.77 -12.60 -17.32
C ASP A 936 37.77 -13.21 -18.31
N ASN A 937 37.88 -14.50 -18.56
CA ASN A 937 36.97 -15.25 -19.44
C ASN A 937 36.49 -16.56 -18.81
N THR A 938 36.56 -16.64 -17.48
CA THR A 938 36.15 -17.83 -16.72
C THR A 938 34.98 -17.55 -15.79
N GLN A 939 34.83 -16.31 -15.34
CA GLN A 939 33.72 -15.81 -14.54
C GLN A 939 33.14 -14.58 -15.24
N THR A 940 32.04 -14.75 -15.97
CA THR A 940 31.35 -13.69 -16.73
C THR A 940 29.87 -13.67 -16.38
N TYR A 941 29.24 -12.50 -16.48
CA TYR A 941 27.79 -12.33 -16.33
C TYR A 941 27.11 -12.53 -17.68
N GLU A 942 27.57 -11.77 -18.68
CA GLU A 942 27.16 -11.90 -20.06
C GLU A 942 28.38 -11.92 -20.99
N GLY A 943 28.18 -12.25 -22.26
CA GLY A 943 29.28 -12.35 -23.20
C GLY A 943 30.34 -13.42 -22.85
N ASP A 944 31.52 -13.26 -23.44
CA ASP A 944 32.69 -14.12 -23.27
C ASP A 944 33.72 -13.52 -22.29
N TYR A 945 33.63 -12.23 -21.96
CA TYR A 945 34.63 -11.50 -21.17
C TYR A 945 34.03 -10.66 -20.04
N SER A 946 34.74 -10.54 -18.92
CA SER A 946 34.46 -9.61 -17.83
C SER A 946 35.75 -8.98 -17.34
N SER A 947 35.68 -8.01 -16.41
CA SER A 947 36.88 -7.47 -15.77
C SER A 947 37.02 -7.95 -14.34
N LYS A 948 38.25 -8.29 -13.96
CA LYS A 948 38.64 -8.82 -12.65
C LYS A 948 39.66 -7.88 -11.98
N SER A 949 39.52 -7.65 -10.68
CA SER A 949 40.50 -6.89 -9.90
C SER A 949 41.89 -7.54 -9.94
N GLY A 950 42.92 -6.71 -9.83
CA GLY A 950 44.30 -7.17 -9.79
C GLY A 950 44.60 -7.99 -8.53
N ALA A 951 45.57 -8.91 -8.60
CA ALA A 951 46.08 -9.59 -7.42
C ALA A 951 46.93 -8.61 -6.59
N ILE A 952 46.48 -8.29 -5.37
CA ILE A 952 47.09 -7.28 -4.51
C ILE A 952 47.63 -7.86 -3.19
N PRO A 953 48.73 -7.31 -2.64
CA PRO A 953 49.18 -7.61 -1.27
C PRO A 953 48.23 -7.04 -0.20
N ASP A 954 48.42 -7.48 1.04
CA ASP A 954 47.71 -6.95 2.22
C ASP A 954 47.94 -5.44 2.40
N ASN A 955 46.88 -4.68 2.71
CA ASN A 955 46.85 -3.21 2.82
C ASN A 955 47.15 -2.45 1.52
N GLU A 956 46.89 -3.05 0.36
CA GLU A 956 46.98 -2.42 -0.95
C GLU A 956 45.61 -2.43 -1.65
N GLU A 957 45.47 -1.68 -2.75
CA GLU A 957 44.22 -1.54 -3.51
C GLU A 957 44.43 -1.70 -5.03
N SER A 958 43.41 -2.21 -5.72
CA SER A 958 43.33 -2.31 -7.18
C SER A 958 42.20 -1.43 -7.69
N GLU A 959 42.52 -0.42 -8.50
CA GLU A 959 41.56 0.59 -8.96
C GLU A 959 41.30 0.48 -10.46
N LEU A 960 40.04 0.69 -10.85
CA LEU A 960 39.58 0.90 -12.22
C LEU A 960 38.61 2.09 -12.22
N SER A 961 38.86 3.10 -13.05
CA SER A 961 38.05 4.31 -13.06
C SER A 961 37.93 4.96 -14.43
N ILE A 962 36.88 5.75 -14.62
CA ILE A 962 36.64 6.53 -15.82
C ILE A 962 35.98 7.86 -15.46
N THR A 963 36.37 8.94 -16.13
CA THR A 963 35.74 10.26 -16.01
C THR A 963 34.97 10.57 -17.28
N VAL A 964 33.69 10.88 -17.14
CA VAL A 964 32.75 11.12 -18.24
C VAL A 964 31.96 12.41 -17.99
N ASP A 965 31.35 13.00 -19.02
CA ASP A 965 30.49 14.18 -18.90
C ASP A 965 29.03 13.78 -19.13
N VAL A 966 28.25 13.69 -18.06
CA VAL A 966 26.85 13.25 -18.09
C VAL A 966 25.98 14.38 -18.61
N THR A 967 25.26 14.16 -19.71
CA THR A 967 24.46 15.18 -20.41
C THR A 967 23.01 15.30 -19.94
N SER A 968 22.48 14.25 -19.31
CA SER A 968 21.14 14.21 -18.75
C SER A 968 21.18 13.36 -17.47
N PRO A 969 20.36 13.65 -16.44
CA PRO A 969 20.25 12.76 -15.29
C PRO A 969 19.91 11.34 -15.75
N GLY A 970 20.51 10.35 -15.12
CA GLY A 970 20.31 8.94 -15.41
C GLY A 970 21.17 8.08 -14.50
N ASP A 971 21.09 6.76 -14.64
CA ASP A 971 21.81 5.84 -13.76
C ASP A 971 23.12 5.34 -14.39
N ILE A 972 24.14 5.13 -13.55
CA ILE A 972 25.25 4.22 -13.85
C ILE A 972 24.88 2.85 -13.26
N SER A 973 24.90 1.80 -14.06
CA SER A 973 24.63 0.45 -13.60
C SER A 973 25.69 -0.54 -14.05
N PHE A 974 25.84 -1.65 -13.33
CA PHE A 974 26.79 -2.73 -13.62
C PHE A 974 26.43 -4.00 -12.86
N PHE A 975 26.92 -5.15 -13.30
CA PHE A 975 26.87 -6.40 -12.56
C PHE A 975 28.17 -6.61 -11.79
N LYS A 976 28.08 -7.11 -10.55
CA LYS A 976 29.24 -7.44 -9.72
C LYS A 976 29.22 -8.89 -9.24
N PHE A 977 30.42 -9.44 -9.04
CA PHE A 977 30.65 -10.71 -8.36
C PHE A 977 31.89 -10.58 -7.46
N VAL A 978 31.79 -10.90 -6.18
CA VAL A 978 32.89 -10.81 -5.23
C VAL A 978 33.23 -12.19 -4.68
N SER A 979 34.52 -12.48 -4.55
CA SER A 979 35.03 -13.67 -3.86
C SER A 979 36.18 -13.24 -2.96
N SER A 980 35.82 -12.78 -1.76
CA SER A 980 36.74 -12.32 -0.72
C SER A 980 36.26 -12.77 0.66
N GLU A 981 37.05 -12.46 1.69
CA GLU A 981 36.63 -12.62 3.08
C GLU A 981 35.37 -11.77 3.35
N GLN A 982 34.44 -12.28 4.15
CA GLN A 982 33.23 -11.52 4.50
C GLN A 982 33.60 -10.34 5.40
N ASP A 983 33.14 -9.13 5.04
CA ASP A 983 33.39 -7.86 5.73
C ASP A 983 34.86 -7.37 5.71
N TYR A 984 35.72 -8.04 4.94
CA TYR A 984 37.10 -7.64 4.67
C TYR A 984 37.36 -7.78 3.17
N ASP A 985 38.49 -7.28 2.68
CA ASP A 985 38.88 -7.42 1.28
C ASP A 985 37.74 -7.01 0.30
N GLU A 986 37.42 -5.72 0.25
CA GLU A 986 36.14 -5.20 -0.24
C GLU A 986 36.22 -4.65 -1.68
N LEU A 987 35.17 -4.88 -2.47
CA LEU A 987 34.88 -4.08 -3.67
C LEU A 987 34.07 -2.84 -3.26
N LYS A 988 34.56 -1.66 -3.62
CA LYS A 988 33.92 -0.36 -3.40
C LYS A 988 33.60 0.28 -4.74
N PHE A 989 32.41 0.88 -4.83
CA PHE A 989 32.06 1.75 -5.95
C PHE A 989 31.93 3.19 -5.47
N LYS A 990 32.60 4.10 -6.18
CA LYS A 990 32.66 5.53 -5.86
C LYS A 990 32.21 6.37 -7.05
N VAL A 991 31.39 7.38 -6.78
CA VAL A 991 31.00 8.43 -7.74
C VAL A 991 31.59 9.76 -7.25
N ASN A 992 32.42 10.41 -8.07
CA ASN A 992 33.13 11.65 -7.72
C ASN A 992 33.96 11.55 -6.43
N GLY A 993 34.50 10.35 -6.15
CA GLY A 993 35.27 10.06 -4.94
C GLY A 993 34.43 9.72 -3.71
N ASN A 994 33.10 9.86 -3.75
CA ASN A 994 32.21 9.44 -2.67
C ASN A 994 31.84 7.97 -2.84
N LYS A 995 32.03 7.16 -1.79
CA LYS A 995 31.62 5.74 -1.78
C LYS A 995 30.10 5.65 -1.73
N VAL A 996 29.51 4.97 -2.70
CA VAL A 996 28.06 4.76 -2.83
C VAL A 996 27.67 3.29 -2.71
N GLY A 997 28.62 2.36 -2.88
CA GLY A 997 28.42 0.92 -2.67
C GLY A 997 29.69 0.24 -2.18
N GLU A 998 29.52 -0.87 -1.46
CA GLU A 998 30.59 -1.68 -0.88
C GLU A 998 30.11 -3.13 -0.73
N TRP A 999 30.94 -4.09 -1.11
CA TRP A 999 30.62 -5.52 -1.09
C TRP A 999 31.85 -6.35 -0.76
N SER A 1000 31.66 -7.39 0.04
CA SER A 1000 32.65 -8.38 0.45
C SER A 1000 31.99 -9.75 0.62
N GLY A 1001 32.80 -10.79 0.84
CA GLY A 1001 32.32 -12.17 0.94
C GLY A 1001 32.34 -12.92 -0.38
N ILE A 1002 31.77 -14.13 -0.37
CA ILE A 1002 31.67 -15.00 -1.54
C ILE A 1002 30.24 -14.97 -2.06
N ASP A 1003 30.06 -14.29 -3.19
CA ASP A 1003 28.77 -14.27 -3.88
C ASP A 1003 28.44 -15.67 -4.45
N ASN A 1004 27.15 -16.02 -4.41
CA ASN A 1004 26.64 -17.25 -5.03
C ASN A 1004 26.13 -17.03 -6.47
N ALA A 1005 25.95 -15.77 -6.87
CA ALA A 1005 25.50 -15.36 -8.20
C ALA A 1005 25.89 -13.89 -8.45
N TRP A 1006 25.94 -13.47 -9.73
CA TRP A 1006 26.11 -12.07 -10.10
C TRP A 1006 24.95 -11.21 -9.61
N SER A 1007 25.25 -10.01 -9.12
CA SER A 1007 24.25 -9.07 -8.60
C SER A 1007 24.23 -7.79 -9.42
N PHE A 1008 23.04 -7.31 -9.79
CA PHE A 1008 22.83 -6.04 -10.48
C PHE A 1008 22.94 -4.87 -9.50
N ILE A 1009 23.71 -3.84 -9.87
CA ILE A 1009 23.93 -2.63 -9.10
C ILE A 1009 23.60 -1.43 -9.98
N SER A 1010 22.87 -0.44 -9.44
CA SER A 1010 22.56 0.81 -10.13
C SER A 1010 22.63 2.00 -9.17
N PHE A 1011 23.16 3.13 -9.63
CA PHE A 1011 23.21 4.38 -8.89
C PHE A 1011 22.82 5.57 -9.78
N PRO A 1012 22.00 6.51 -9.29
CA PRO A 1012 21.68 7.72 -10.03
C PRO A 1012 22.87 8.68 -10.11
N VAL A 1013 23.00 9.35 -11.25
CA VAL A 1013 24.08 10.30 -11.55
C VAL A 1013 23.51 11.60 -12.10
N SER A 1014 24.00 12.71 -11.56
CA SER A 1014 23.60 14.06 -11.98
C SER A 1014 24.37 14.56 -13.20
N VAL A 1015 23.80 15.51 -13.94
CA VAL A 1015 24.42 16.16 -15.11
C VAL A 1015 25.75 16.81 -14.75
N GLY A 1016 26.74 16.65 -15.63
CA GLY A 1016 28.08 17.24 -15.53
C GLY A 1016 29.20 16.20 -15.50
N GLN A 1017 30.42 16.68 -15.24
CA GLN A 1017 31.60 15.81 -15.17
C GLN A 1017 31.52 14.89 -13.94
N ASN A 1018 31.46 13.58 -14.18
CA ASN A 1018 31.43 12.55 -13.17
C ASN A 1018 32.60 11.58 -13.31
N THR A 1019 33.17 11.15 -12.18
CA THR A 1019 34.19 10.08 -12.14
C THR A 1019 33.62 8.85 -11.47
N PHE A 1020 33.56 7.74 -12.18
CA PHE A 1020 33.17 6.43 -11.67
C PHE A 1020 34.42 5.62 -11.35
N LYS A 1021 34.48 5.04 -10.15
CA LYS A 1021 35.63 4.24 -9.71
C LYS A 1021 35.17 2.97 -9.01
N TRP A 1022 35.71 1.85 -9.47
CA TRP A 1022 35.70 0.55 -8.80
C TRP A 1022 37.06 0.35 -8.14
N GLU A 1023 37.05 -0.04 -6.88
CA GLU A 1023 38.25 -0.18 -6.06
C GLU A 1023 38.12 -1.47 -5.25
N TYR A 1024 39.06 -2.39 -5.42
CA TYR A 1024 39.16 -3.58 -4.62
C TYR A 1024 40.32 -3.40 -3.63
N GLU A 1025 40.05 -3.36 -2.33
CA GLU A 1025 41.03 -3.06 -1.29
C GLU A 1025 41.22 -4.28 -0.39
N LYS A 1026 42.47 -4.67 -0.11
CA LYS A 1026 42.78 -5.74 0.84
C LYS A 1026 43.18 -5.20 2.20
N ASP A 1027 42.74 -5.89 3.25
CA ASP A 1027 43.13 -5.58 4.62
C ASP A 1027 44.47 -6.25 5.01
N GLY A 1028 44.83 -6.20 6.29
CA GLY A 1028 46.05 -6.83 6.84
C GLY A 1028 45.90 -8.29 7.26
N GLY A 1029 44.78 -8.93 6.91
CA GLY A 1029 44.22 -10.14 7.49
C GLY A 1029 44.58 -11.46 6.79
N LEU A 1030 43.67 -12.44 6.88
CA LEU A 1030 43.82 -13.77 6.29
C LEU A 1030 42.98 -13.85 5.02
N SER A 1031 43.54 -14.33 3.90
CA SER A 1031 42.79 -14.55 2.66
C SER A 1031 41.68 -15.60 2.79
N ASP A 1032 40.49 -15.31 2.26
CA ASP A 1032 39.40 -16.27 2.03
C ASP A 1032 38.75 -16.07 0.65
N GLY A 1033 38.25 -17.14 0.04
CA GLY A 1033 37.79 -17.10 -1.35
C GLY A 1033 38.95 -16.96 -2.36
N GLN A 1034 38.78 -16.10 -3.38
CA GLN A 1034 39.79 -15.85 -4.41
C GLN A 1034 40.50 -14.49 -4.27
N ASP A 1035 40.20 -13.73 -3.20
CA ASP A 1035 40.65 -12.35 -2.97
C ASP A 1035 40.55 -11.46 -4.22
N CYS A 1036 39.37 -11.43 -4.83
CA CYS A 1036 39.13 -10.58 -5.98
C CYS A 1036 37.65 -10.30 -6.19
N ALA A 1037 37.39 -9.29 -7.03
CA ALA A 1037 36.07 -8.93 -7.49
C ALA A 1037 36.06 -8.87 -9.02
N TRP A 1038 34.89 -9.13 -9.58
CA TRP A 1038 34.60 -8.97 -10.99
C TRP A 1038 33.48 -7.95 -11.18
N ILE A 1039 33.58 -7.20 -12.27
CA ILE A 1039 32.50 -6.36 -12.77
C ILE A 1039 32.29 -6.61 -14.26
N ASP A 1040 31.03 -6.53 -14.67
CA ASP A 1040 30.60 -6.83 -16.02
C ASP A 1040 29.39 -5.96 -16.42
N TYR A 1041 29.19 -5.77 -17.71
CA TYR A 1041 28.10 -5.00 -18.33
C TYR A 1041 27.77 -3.67 -17.64
N ILE A 1042 28.71 -2.72 -17.75
CA ILE A 1042 28.55 -1.37 -17.21
C ILE A 1042 27.70 -0.55 -18.18
N VAL A 1043 26.54 -0.06 -17.76
CA VAL A 1043 25.71 0.87 -18.56
C VAL A 1043 25.81 2.27 -17.98
N PHE A 1044 26.37 3.19 -18.75
CA PHE A 1044 26.52 4.60 -18.40
C PHE A 1044 25.22 5.39 -18.60
N PRO A 1045 25.00 6.45 -17.80
CA PRO A 1045 23.90 7.40 -18.05
C PRO A 1045 24.14 8.15 -19.37
N PRO A 1046 23.13 8.85 -19.92
CA PRO A 1046 23.31 9.67 -21.12
C PRO A 1046 24.49 10.62 -20.94
N MET A 1047 25.59 10.34 -21.62
CA MET A 1047 26.83 11.06 -21.46
C MET A 1047 27.37 11.50 -22.80
N TYR A 1048 27.98 12.68 -22.81
CA TYR A 1048 28.83 13.11 -23.89
C TYR A 1048 30.22 12.55 -23.62
N ILE A 1049 30.69 11.65 -24.49
CA ILE A 1049 32.10 11.30 -24.55
C ILE A 1049 32.82 12.50 -25.17
N SER A 1050 33.01 13.55 -24.39
CA SER A 1050 33.78 14.71 -24.81
C SER A 1050 35.25 14.30 -24.83
N PRO A 1051 35.96 14.38 -25.97
CA PRO A 1051 37.39 14.50 -25.91
C PRO A 1051 37.70 15.88 -25.33
N SER A 1052 37.85 15.96 -24.00
CA SER A 1052 38.30 17.11 -23.21
C SER A 1052 37.77 18.48 -23.67
N ALA A 1053 36.78 19.03 -22.96
CA ALA A 1053 36.38 20.44 -22.91
C ALA A 1053 36.95 21.36 -24.03
N VAL A 1054 36.12 21.67 -25.03
CA VAL A 1054 36.40 22.75 -25.98
C VAL A 1054 36.37 24.09 -25.24
N VAL A 1055 37.53 24.58 -24.82
CA VAL A 1055 37.70 26.00 -24.52
C VAL A 1055 37.98 26.69 -25.85
N GLU A 1056 37.00 27.41 -26.40
CA GLU A 1056 37.28 28.43 -27.43
C GLU A 1056 38.09 29.57 -26.80
N SER A 1057 39.38 29.30 -26.55
CA SER A 1057 40.38 30.36 -26.41
C SER A 1057 41.06 30.48 -27.77
N LYS A 1058 40.86 31.63 -28.42
CA LYS A 1058 41.51 31.97 -29.68
C LYS A 1058 43.03 31.82 -29.54
N ILE A 1059 43.57 30.80 -30.20
CA ILE A 1059 45.00 30.71 -30.53
C ILE A 1059 45.12 30.55 -32.05
N ASP A 1060 46.08 31.27 -32.63
CA ASP A 1060 46.35 31.34 -34.07
C ASP A 1060 47.04 30.05 -34.55
N PHE A 1061 46.27 29.04 -34.93
CA PHE A 1061 46.75 28.00 -35.83
C PHE A 1061 45.70 27.64 -36.87
N GLU A 1062 46.14 27.17 -38.03
CA GLU A 1062 45.25 26.78 -39.13
C GLU A 1062 45.13 25.26 -39.18
N LEU A 1063 43.89 24.76 -39.12
CA LEU A 1063 43.57 23.34 -39.31
C LEU A 1063 42.79 23.16 -40.61
N PHE A 1064 43.34 22.41 -41.58
CA PHE A 1064 42.67 22.18 -42.86
C PHE A 1064 43.18 20.94 -43.62
N PRO A 1065 42.33 20.27 -44.42
CA PRO A 1065 40.87 20.47 -44.51
C PRO A 1065 40.13 19.79 -43.34
N ASN A 1066 39.01 20.39 -42.93
CA ASN A 1066 38.01 19.79 -42.05
C ASN A 1066 36.61 20.11 -42.62
N PRO A 1067 35.84 19.12 -43.12
CA PRO A 1067 36.09 17.68 -43.07
C PRO A 1067 37.32 17.22 -43.90
N THR A 1068 37.91 16.08 -43.56
CA THR A 1068 39.05 15.47 -44.23
C THR A 1068 38.72 14.11 -44.86
N MET A 1069 39.40 13.72 -45.95
CA MET A 1069 39.38 12.36 -46.51
C MET A 1069 40.46 11.46 -45.89
N GLY A 1070 40.89 11.78 -44.67
CA GLY A 1070 41.89 11.05 -43.90
C GLY A 1070 43.29 11.67 -43.82
N SER A 1071 43.50 12.89 -44.32
CA SER A 1071 44.76 13.63 -44.07
C SER A 1071 44.49 15.12 -43.90
N PHE A 1072 45.10 15.73 -42.89
CA PHE A 1072 44.91 17.15 -42.58
C PHE A 1072 46.21 17.79 -42.12
N ASN A 1073 46.29 19.11 -42.21
CA ASN A 1073 47.43 19.88 -41.75
C ASN A 1073 47.05 20.74 -40.55
N LEU A 1074 48.02 20.89 -39.65
CA LEU A 1074 47.99 21.80 -38.53
C LEU A 1074 49.16 22.76 -38.70
N ARG A 1075 48.90 24.05 -38.74
CA ARG A 1075 49.93 25.08 -38.88
C ARG A 1075 49.90 26.03 -37.69
N PHE A 1076 50.91 25.95 -36.85
CA PHE A 1076 51.12 26.87 -35.73
C PHE A 1076 51.62 28.22 -36.26
N ASN A 1077 51.06 29.33 -35.76
CA ASN A 1077 51.49 30.69 -36.07
C ASN A 1077 52.35 31.31 -34.96
N ASP A 1078 52.98 30.48 -34.12
CA ASP A 1078 53.98 30.91 -33.14
C ASP A 1078 55.28 30.09 -33.28
N ASP A 1079 56.31 30.50 -32.53
CA ASP A 1079 57.65 29.89 -32.53
C ASP A 1079 57.85 28.93 -31.34
N LYS A 1080 56.78 28.35 -30.77
CA LYS A 1080 56.87 27.40 -29.65
C LYS A 1080 56.85 25.95 -30.13
N ASN A 1081 57.44 25.08 -29.33
CA ASN A 1081 57.29 23.63 -29.47
C ASN A 1081 55.96 23.18 -28.91
N HIS A 1082 55.14 22.56 -29.75
CA HIS A 1082 53.87 21.97 -29.35
C HIS A 1082 53.93 20.45 -29.31
N CYS A 1083 53.11 19.86 -28.43
CA CYS A 1083 52.74 18.46 -28.48
C CYS A 1083 51.31 18.34 -28.99
N VAL A 1084 51.09 17.51 -30.00
CA VAL A 1084 49.77 17.26 -30.59
C VAL A 1084 49.36 15.82 -30.34
N GLU A 1085 48.18 15.65 -29.77
CA GLU A 1085 47.55 14.36 -29.49
C GLU A 1085 46.23 14.27 -30.25
N ILE A 1086 46.03 13.21 -31.03
CA ILE A 1086 44.80 12.95 -31.79
C ILE A 1086 44.07 11.80 -31.13
N TYR A 1087 42.77 11.97 -30.88
CA TYR A 1087 41.87 10.99 -30.31
C TYR A 1087 40.76 10.64 -31.31
N ASP A 1088 40.30 9.39 -31.34
CA ASP A 1088 39.11 8.98 -32.09
C ASP A 1088 37.82 9.24 -31.30
N SER A 1089 36.67 8.83 -31.85
CA SER A 1089 35.34 9.11 -31.30
C SER A 1089 35.04 8.40 -29.98
N SER A 1090 35.82 7.38 -29.60
CA SER A 1090 35.74 6.74 -28.28
C SER A 1090 36.75 7.30 -27.27
N GLY A 1091 37.50 8.35 -27.64
CA GLY A 1091 38.50 8.99 -26.77
C GLY A 1091 39.85 8.27 -26.74
N ARG A 1092 40.12 7.32 -27.64
CA ARG A 1092 41.41 6.63 -27.72
C ARG A 1092 42.43 7.48 -28.47
N LEU A 1093 43.62 7.65 -27.88
CA LEU A 1093 44.76 8.34 -28.51
C LEU A 1093 45.24 7.55 -29.74
N VAL A 1094 44.94 8.05 -30.93
CA VAL A 1094 45.34 7.45 -32.21
C VAL A 1094 46.70 7.93 -32.70
N GLU A 1095 47.15 9.12 -32.34
CA GLU A 1095 48.47 9.63 -32.74
C GLU A 1095 48.98 10.69 -31.75
N LYS A 1096 50.27 10.66 -31.41
CA LYS A 1096 50.92 11.69 -30.58
C LYS A 1096 52.25 12.10 -31.21
N ILE A 1097 52.47 13.40 -31.33
CA ILE A 1097 53.70 13.96 -31.88
C ILE A 1097 54.18 15.12 -31.01
N GLU A 1098 55.43 15.06 -30.57
CA GLU A 1098 56.05 16.05 -29.69
C GLU A 1098 56.99 17.00 -30.46
N ASN A 1099 57.29 18.16 -29.86
CA ASN A 1099 58.26 19.15 -30.35
C ASN A 1099 58.01 19.63 -31.79
N GLN A 1100 56.76 20.04 -32.08
CA GLN A 1100 56.37 20.53 -33.39
C GLN A 1100 56.33 22.05 -33.45
N GLU A 1101 56.92 22.61 -34.51
CA GLU A 1101 56.96 24.03 -34.86
C GLU A 1101 56.53 24.20 -36.33
N GLY A 1102 55.71 25.21 -36.64
CA GLY A 1102 55.27 25.50 -38.02
C GLY A 1102 54.15 24.58 -38.53
N ALA A 1103 54.26 24.06 -39.77
CA ALA A 1103 53.22 23.26 -40.41
C ALA A 1103 53.54 21.76 -40.36
N ILE A 1104 52.62 20.98 -39.79
CA ILE A 1104 52.67 19.52 -39.73
C ILE A 1104 51.47 18.91 -40.45
N SER A 1105 51.67 17.74 -41.05
CA SER A 1105 50.63 16.96 -41.72
C SER A 1105 50.37 15.67 -40.95
N PHE A 1106 49.10 15.38 -40.69
CA PHE A 1106 48.62 14.18 -40.04
C PHE A 1106 47.90 13.28 -41.04
N ASN A 1107 48.10 11.97 -40.92
CA ASN A 1107 47.49 10.99 -41.81
C ASN A 1107 46.74 9.94 -41.02
N ILE A 1108 45.45 10.21 -40.84
CA ILE A 1108 44.49 9.33 -40.19
C ILE A 1108 43.75 8.41 -41.19
N LYS A 1109 44.25 8.23 -42.42
CA LYS A 1109 43.58 7.37 -43.44
C LYS A 1109 43.35 5.95 -42.97
N LYS A 1110 44.27 5.41 -42.17
CA LYS A 1110 44.21 4.03 -41.67
C LYS A 1110 43.14 3.80 -40.58
N TYR A 1111 42.55 4.86 -40.02
CA TYR A 1111 41.50 4.77 -39.01
C TYR A 1111 40.10 4.83 -39.66
N THR A 1112 39.00 4.58 -38.96
CA THR A 1112 37.63 4.56 -39.52
C THR A 1112 37.12 5.96 -39.89
N ALA A 1113 36.07 6.07 -40.71
CA ALA A 1113 35.39 7.36 -40.90
C ALA A 1113 34.69 7.75 -39.58
N GLY A 1114 34.62 9.05 -39.26
CA GLY A 1114 34.11 9.52 -37.98
C GLY A 1114 34.77 10.81 -37.50
N THR A 1115 34.38 11.26 -36.31
CA THR A 1115 34.92 12.47 -35.67
C THR A 1115 36.15 12.14 -34.83
N TYR A 1116 37.19 12.95 -34.96
CA TYR A 1116 38.43 12.86 -34.19
C TYR A 1116 38.66 14.18 -33.46
N ALA A 1117 39.34 14.13 -32.31
CA ALA A 1117 39.74 15.31 -31.56
C ALA A 1117 41.25 15.50 -31.54
N ILE A 1118 41.69 16.74 -31.59
CA ILE A 1118 43.11 17.11 -31.65
C ILE A 1118 43.39 18.03 -30.47
N LYS A 1119 44.21 17.57 -29.54
CA LYS A 1119 44.66 18.31 -28.37
C LYS A 1119 46.07 18.85 -28.60
N VAL A 1120 46.26 20.15 -28.38
CA VAL A 1120 47.54 20.86 -28.55
C VAL A 1120 48.03 21.35 -27.19
N MET A 1121 49.25 20.96 -26.80
CA MET A 1121 49.92 21.34 -25.56
C MET A 1121 51.19 22.17 -25.83
N PRO A 1122 51.62 23.06 -24.91
CA PRO A 1122 51.15 23.24 -23.53
C PRO A 1122 49.85 24.05 -23.38
N GLU A 1123 49.32 24.61 -24.46
CA GLU A 1123 48.14 25.49 -24.43
C GLU A 1123 46.86 24.79 -23.96
N GLY A 1124 46.78 23.46 -24.05
CA GLY A 1124 45.65 22.65 -23.56
C GLY A 1124 44.39 22.77 -24.41
N VAL A 1125 44.50 23.20 -25.67
CA VAL A 1125 43.36 23.48 -26.55
C VAL A 1125 42.99 22.25 -27.37
N ALA A 1126 41.69 21.95 -27.47
CA ALA A 1126 41.15 20.80 -28.23
C ALA A 1126 40.30 21.28 -29.42
N TYR A 1127 40.45 20.61 -30.57
CA TYR A 1127 39.70 20.88 -31.81
C TYR A 1127 39.13 19.59 -32.40
N GLN A 1128 37.97 19.67 -33.06
CA GLN A 1128 37.36 18.53 -33.75
C GLN A 1128 37.74 18.51 -35.23
N ILE A 1129 37.95 17.32 -35.78
CA ILE A 1129 38.05 17.06 -37.21
C ILE A 1129 37.15 15.91 -37.63
N VAL A 1130 36.35 16.12 -38.68
CA VAL A 1130 35.46 15.10 -39.23
C VAL A 1130 36.17 14.40 -40.38
N LYS A 1131 36.38 13.10 -40.29
CA LYS A 1131 36.85 12.27 -41.41
C LYS A 1131 35.65 11.65 -42.12
N GLN A 1132 35.53 11.95 -43.42
CA GLN A 1132 34.55 11.33 -44.32
C GLN A 1132 35.02 9.98 -44.85
#